data_AF-A0A0K8MIM3-F1
#
_entry.id   AF-A0A0K8MIM3-F1
#
_cell.length_a   1.000
_cell.length_b   1.000
_cell.length_c   1.000
_cell.angle_alpha   90.00
_cell.angle_beta   90.00
_cell.angle_gamma   90.00
#
_symmetry.space_group_name_H-M   'P 1'
#
loop_
_entity.id
_entity.type
_entity.pdbx_description
1 polymer ?
#
loop_
_entity_poly.entity_id
_entity_poly.type
_entity_poly.pdbx_seq_one_letter_code
_entity_poly.pdbx_strand_id
1 'polypeptide(L)'
;MAKAVSQTQNAINTDPNLSGSDKQSRLTALKTAQENAQNAINTATSPAQADSTLATGSDFNKATQAATDDSSVTPLATQKSNAANQLDNDKAGVDAPINNDSTLSPAEQAAEVQAANNILDQAKTTAANAADADSVANAVASAVQAANALHDTKTGLLNQLDQEATNTISNLQKNKALTAAQEGQLEQNVKDALAKARTAVAAAPDAASAQNAAQSSDFANALQAAQQASDDTPTLSAQAGTDGATLANLVQQAKNALTGSNASAQGAALDQLLGQMKDDLAKQTDADAMAKELAADTAAINGMNAAKAAAISTLADKAQAADKALDANVNLTDDERQDRKNAVAAALATATDAVNQATSADTATAESNSSDYADDLANATSGQGVKSLADRQADATRALQVEETVLANKIDNDPTLTAAERQAQKDALAQATAQAGQAITNAGNATAVENSLNLATQTLDTLQATKQADRASLAADYQSATAAIKQNDTLTDAQKADRQAALDKAYQAAKDGLNADQSTTGVQADPNYTGFATAKNTATDFSAVPSLADQKVAAKKTLAQAEVDAEAEVQKDPSLDAAAKTRQIQALEAALTTAESNLDQQANAQDITDYTPAASKDFADMNQTKAQGRQTLNTDAANQIAAINNDSTLSADQKQAEIQSVQAALAKALAKIDDGQDVPAIKAVLESADVQANVVTGHHPAPANQAAVSELARTSLEPAVTPKLGAQPAAVKAQTPATKAAQPATRVEKHGDKDHAKKAPVAQKATGISQKKLIDAGFLTSAIGTMAWGFAKRYKKN
;
A
#
# COMPACT_ATOMS: atom_id res chain seq x y z
N MET A 1 58.34 140.09 28.91
CA MET A 1 58.75 138.67 28.85
C MET A 1 57.58 137.69 28.94
N ALA A 2 56.99 137.42 30.13
CA ALA A 2 56.03 136.32 30.33
C ALA A 2 54.87 136.25 29.32
N LYS A 3 54.27 137.39 28.94
CA LYS A 3 53.24 137.47 27.89
C LYS A 3 53.73 136.95 26.53
N ALA A 4 54.95 137.31 26.12
CA ALA A 4 55.54 136.85 24.86
C ALA A 4 55.83 135.35 24.89
N VAL A 5 56.39 134.83 25.99
CA VAL A 5 56.58 133.37 26.17
C VAL A 5 55.25 132.65 26.07
N SER A 6 54.21 133.11 26.79
CA SER A 6 52.88 132.50 26.77
C SER A 6 52.25 132.51 25.37
N GLN A 7 52.43 133.59 24.61
CA GLN A 7 51.96 133.69 23.22
C GLN A 7 52.72 132.75 22.28
N THR A 8 54.05 132.70 22.36
CA THR A 8 54.88 131.80 21.53
C THR A 8 54.66 130.32 21.90
N GLN A 9 54.58 129.99 23.19
CA GLN A 9 54.21 128.67 23.71
C GLN A 9 52.86 128.20 23.18
N ASN A 10 51.85 129.09 23.16
CA ASN A 10 50.55 128.77 22.61
C ASN A 10 50.63 128.55 21.10
N ALA A 11 51.30 129.44 20.36
CA ALA A 11 51.50 129.31 18.91
C ALA A 11 52.10 127.94 18.55
N ILE A 12 53.22 127.56 19.18
CA ILE A 12 53.88 126.26 18.98
C ILE A 12 52.95 125.08 19.30
N ASN A 13 52.23 125.14 20.42
CA ASN A 13 51.31 124.06 20.81
C ASN A 13 50.16 123.89 19.79
N THR A 14 49.60 125.01 19.32
CA THR A 14 48.45 125.03 18.39
C THR A 14 48.84 124.86 16.92
N ASP A 15 50.12 124.96 16.56
CA ASP A 15 50.56 124.84 15.18
C ASP A 15 50.28 123.42 14.62
N PRO A 16 49.46 123.27 13.57
CA PRO A 16 49.14 121.97 13.00
C PRO A 16 50.24 121.42 12.09
N ASN A 17 51.24 122.24 11.72
CA ASN A 17 52.35 121.86 10.83
C ASN A 17 53.51 121.19 11.58
N LEU A 18 53.66 121.44 12.88
CA LEU A 18 54.72 120.87 13.71
C LEU A 18 54.34 119.49 14.24
N SER A 19 55.26 118.52 14.18
CA SER A 19 55.14 117.27 14.93
C SER A 19 55.27 117.52 16.43
N GLY A 20 54.81 116.59 17.27
CA GLY A 20 55.04 116.64 18.72
C GLY A 20 56.52 116.73 19.09
N SER A 21 57.41 116.18 18.25
CA SER A 21 58.86 116.27 18.42
C SER A 21 59.41 117.67 18.09
N ASP A 22 58.89 118.32 17.04
CA ASP A 22 59.25 119.69 16.68
C ASP A 22 58.72 120.68 17.71
N LYS A 23 57.48 120.48 18.18
CA LYS A 23 56.87 121.25 19.27
C LYS A 23 57.75 121.15 20.50
N GLN A 24 58.03 119.94 21.00
CA GLN A 24 58.87 119.73 22.18
C GLN A 24 60.26 120.40 22.04
N SER A 25 60.86 120.34 20.86
CA SER A 25 62.15 120.97 20.57
C SER A 25 62.08 122.50 20.63
N ARG A 26 61.09 123.11 19.96
CA ARG A 26 60.85 124.57 19.96
C ARG A 26 60.47 125.10 21.34
N LEU A 27 59.66 124.36 22.11
CA LEU A 27 59.34 124.69 23.49
C LEU A 27 60.57 124.66 24.41
N THR A 28 61.45 123.68 24.21
CA THR A 28 62.69 123.56 24.99
C THR A 28 63.61 124.74 24.69
N ALA A 29 63.79 125.11 23.42
CA ALA A 29 64.55 126.29 23.02
C ALA A 29 63.94 127.61 23.55
N LEU A 30 62.62 127.76 23.49
CA LEU A 30 61.90 128.91 24.06
C LEU A 30 62.11 129.01 25.57
N LYS A 31 62.03 127.89 26.30
CA LYS A 31 62.26 127.82 27.74
C LYS A 31 63.70 128.19 28.09
N THR A 32 64.70 127.66 27.37
CA THR A 32 66.11 128.04 27.54
C THR A 32 66.31 129.55 27.31
N ALA A 33 65.69 130.11 26.27
CA ALA A 33 65.76 131.55 26.02
C ALA A 33 65.07 132.39 27.11
N GLN A 34 63.93 131.94 27.63
CA GLN A 34 63.25 132.56 28.77
C GLN A 34 64.12 132.55 30.03
N GLU A 35 64.74 131.42 30.36
CA GLU A 35 65.61 131.27 31.54
C GLU A 35 66.83 132.19 31.43
N ASN A 36 67.48 132.22 30.26
CA ASN A 36 68.59 133.14 29.97
C ASN A 36 68.17 134.62 30.08
N ALA A 37 67.00 134.99 29.55
CA ALA A 37 66.49 136.35 29.64
C ALA A 37 66.10 136.74 31.07
N GLN A 38 65.46 135.84 31.83
CA GLN A 38 65.11 136.06 33.23
C GLN A 38 66.37 136.26 34.09
N ASN A 39 67.40 135.46 33.86
CA ASN A 39 68.69 135.62 34.53
C ASN A 39 69.31 136.99 34.22
N ALA A 40 69.36 137.37 32.93
CA ALA A 40 69.91 138.66 32.51
C ALA A 40 69.15 139.86 33.11
N ILE A 41 67.81 139.80 33.17
CA ILE A 41 66.95 140.80 33.82
C ILE A 41 67.24 140.87 35.33
N ASN A 42 67.35 139.73 36.00
CA ASN A 42 67.61 139.67 37.45
C ASN A 42 68.99 140.24 37.82
N THR A 43 69.96 140.18 36.90
CA THR A 43 71.32 140.74 37.09
C THR A 43 71.47 142.19 36.60
N ALA A 44 70.46 142.78 35.97
CA ALA A 44 70.56 144.10 35.36
C ALA A 44 70.70 145.21 36.42
N THR A 45 71.74 146.04 36.30
CA THR A 45 71.98 147.14 37.25
C THR A 45 71.26 148.45 36.87
N SER A 46 70.46 148.44 35.80
CA SER A 46 69.62 149.58 35.39
C SER A 46 68.40 149.13 34.58
N PRO A 47 67.31 149.91 34.54
CA PRO A 47 66.15 149.63 33.69
C PRO A 47 66.52 149.46 32.21
N ALA A 48 67.43 150.29 31.69
CA ALA A 48 67.86 150.22 30.29
C ALA A 48 68.60 148.91 29.94
N GLN A 49 69.35 148.32 30.88
CA GLN A 49 69.92 146.98 30.68
C GLN A 49 68.82 145.92 30.65
N ALA A 50 67.86 145.97 31.58
CA ALA A 50 66.73 145.03 31.61
C ALA A 50 65.87 145.12 30.33
N ASP A 51 65.60 146.33 29.82
CA ASP A 51 64.86 146.55 28.57
C ASP A 51 65.62 145.99 27.35
N SER A 52 66.96 146.11 27.32
CA SER A 52 67.79 145.61 26.21
C SER A 52 67.72 144.09 26.02
N THR A 53 67.49 143.33 27.09
CA THR A 53 67.34 141.85 27.03
C THR A 53 66.03 141.39 26.36
N LEU A 54 65.06 142.30 26.23
CA LEU A 54 63.75 142.05 25.61
C LEU A 54 63.55 142.86 24.31
N ALA A 55 64.50 143.73 23.96
CA ALA A 55 64.43 144.58 22.79
C ALA A 55 64.46 143.81 21.47
N THR A 56 64.01 144.44 20.40
CA THR A 56 64.11 143.91 19.03
C THR A 56 65.56 143.59 18.69
N GLY A 57 65.84 142.34 18.27
CA GLY A 57 67.20 141.87 17.97
C GLY A 57 67.96 141.26 19.17
N SER A 58 67.41 141.28 20.38
CA SER A 58 67.93 140.50 21.51
C SER A 58 67.82 138.99 21.26
N ASP A 59 68.62 138.17 21.95
CA ASP A 59 68.60 136.71 21.76
C ASP A 59 67.29 136.07 22.24
N PHE A 60 66.64 136.64 23.26
CA PHE A 60 65.27 136.29 23.62
C PHE A 60 64.29 136.56 22.47
N ASN A 61 64.38 137.75 21.85
CA ASN A 61 63.52 138.15 20.75
C ASN A 61 63.76 137.30 19.48
N LYS A 62 65.02 136.94 19.18
CA LYS A 62 65.38 135.99 18.11
C LYS A 62 64.82 134.59 18.40
N ALA A 63 64.98 134.08 19.61
CA ALA A 63 64.45 132.78 19.99
C ALA A 63 62.91 132.73 19.91
N THR A 64 62.20 133.78 20.33
CA THR A 64 60.74 133.86 20.15
C THR A 64 60.31 133.93 18.69
N GLN A 65 61.12 134.53 17.80
CA GLN A 65 60.85 134.56 16.36
C GLN A 65 61.13 133.21 15.70
N ALA A 66 62.30 132.62 15.96
CA ALA A 66 62.70 131.32 15.42
C ALA A 66 61.79 130.17 15.87
N ALA A 67 61.24 130.24 17.09
CA ALA A 67 60.29 129.25 17.57
C ALA A 67 58.89 129.36 16.92
N THR A 68 58.58 130.48 16.25
CA THR A 68 57.41 130.68 15.38
C THR A 68 57.80 130.83 13.90
N ASP A 69 59.01 130.41 13.51
CA ASP A 69 59.48 130.51 12.12
C ASP A 69 59.17 129.21 11.39
N ASP A 70 58.08 129.23 10.62
CA ASP A 70 57.61 128.06 9.89
C ASP A 70 58.14 128.02 8.44
N SER A 71 59.08 128.91 8.08
CA SER A 71 59.69 128.95 6.73
C SER A 71 60.48 127.68 6.38
N SER A 72 60.92 126.93 7.39
CA SER A 72 61.59 125.62 7.28
C SER A 72 60.67 124.43 7.60
N VAL A 73 59.41 124.67 7.96
CA VAL A 73 58.43 123.62 8.30
C VAL A 73 57.62 123.29 7.05
N THR A 74 57.40 122.00 6.79
CA THR A 74 56.53 121.59 5.67
C THR A 74 55.07 121.89 6.05
N PRO A 75 54.30 122.67 5.27
CA PRO A 75 52.90 122.95 5.60
C PRO A 75 52.06 121.66 5.65
N LEU A 76 51.08 121.58 6.56
CA LEU A 76 50.25 120.38 6.76
C LEU A 76 49.57 119.90 5.46
N ALA A 77 49.13 120.82 4.60
CA ALA A 77 48.57 120.46 3.29
C ALA A 77 49.58 119.71 2.39
N THR A 78 50.85 120.13 2.43
CA THR A 78 51.96 119.44 1.73
C THR A 78 52.29 118.12 2.42
N GLN A 79 52.29 118.04 3.76
CA GLN A 79 52.48 116.77 4.48
C GLN A 79 51.41 115.74 4.12
N LYS A 80 50.14 116.16 4.04
CA LYS A 80 49.01 115.33 3.59
C LYS A 80 49.18 114.84 2.15
N SER A 81 49.62 115.71 1.24
CA SER A 81 49.91 115.31 -0.15
C SER A 81 51.10 114.34 -0.23
N ASN A 82 52.13 114.54 0.58
CA ASN A 82 53.29 113.64 0.64
C ASN A 82 52.89 112.27 1.23
N ALA A 83 52.07 112.24 2.27
CA ALA A 83 51.50 111.02 2.84
C ALA A 83 50.62 110.26 1.85
N ALA A 84 49.79 110.96 1.07
CA ALA A 84 48.98 110.36 0.01
C ALA A 84 49.86 109.71 -1.08
N ASN A 85 50.92 110.39 -1.51
CA ASN A 85 51.89 109.85 -2.47
C ASN A 85 52.71 108.69 -1.88
N GLN A 86 53.05 108.75 -0.59
CA GLN A 86 53.77 107.68 0.09
C GLN A 86 52.92 106.41 0.16
N LEU A 87 51.65 106.52 0.54
CA LEU A 87 50.71 105.39 0.55
C LEU A 87 50.46 104.80 -0.86
N ASP A 88 50.44 105.63 -1.91
CA ASP A 88 50.37 105.16 -3.30
C ASP A 88 51.63 104.40 -3.73
N ASN A 89 52.81 104.76 -3.21
CA ASN A 89 54.06 104.03 -3.45
C ASN A 89 54.15 102.74 -2.61
N ASP A 90 53.75 102.82 -1.33
CA ASP A 90 53.73 101.69 -0.40
C ASP A 90 52.81 100.57 -0.90
N LYS A 91 51.76 100.93 -1.65
CA LYS A 91 50.90 100.02 -2.42
C LYS A 91 51.69 98.94 -3.17
N ALA A 92 52.68 99.35 -3.96
CA ALA A 92 53.50 98.43 -4.74
C ALA A 92 54.42 97.57 -3.84
N GLY A 93 54.84 98.12 -2.70
CA GLY A 93 55.64 97.40 -1.69
C GLY A 93 54.85 96.34 -0.92
N VAL A 94 53.54 96.51 -0.77
CA VAL A 94 52.60 95.56 -0.12
C VAL A 94 52.04 94.56 -1.15
N ASP A 95 51.70 94.99 -2.35
CA ASP A 95 51.20 94.11 -3.42
C ASP A 95 52.27 93.10 -3.87
N ALA A 96 53.56 93.49 -3.90
CA ALA A 96 54.64 92.62 -4.36
C ALA A 96 54.83 91.32 -3.55
N PRO A 97 54.93 91.31 -2.20
CA PRO A 97 55.01 90.07 -1.44
C PRO A 97 53.76 89.19 -1.62
N ILE A 98 52.55 89.76 -1.57
CA ILE A 98 51.28 89.02 -1.71
C ILE A 98 51.21 88.31 -3.09
N ASN A 99 51.53 89.01 -4.18
CA ASN A 99 51.51 88.41 -5.53
C ASN A 99 52.63 87.38 -5.78
N ASN A 100 53.71 87.42 -4.98
CA ASN A 100 54.80 86.44 -5.05
C ASN A 100 54.63 85.28 -4.04
N ASP A 101 53.62 85.34 -3.16
CA ASP A 101 53.31 84.25 -2.24
C ASP A 101 52.71 83.06 -3.01
N SER A 102 53.51 82.00 -3.15
CA SER A 102 53.15 80.76 -3.83
C SER A 102 52.25 79.82 -3.01
N THR A 103 51.96 80.15 -1.74
CA THR A 103 50.98 79.43 -0.91
C THR A 103 49.54 79.89 -1.18
N LEU A 104 49.39 81.06 -1.82
CA LEU A 104 48.12 81.62 -2.27
C LEU A 104 47.84 81.24 -3.73
N SER A 105 46.60 80.86 -4.02
CA SER A 105 46.10 80.75 -5.40
C SER A 105 45.87 82.15 -6.01
N PRO A 106 45.82 82.27 -7.36
CA PRO A 106 45.62 83.57 -8.01
C PRO A 106 44.35 84.33 -7.60
N ALA A 107 43.30 83.62 -7.18
CA ALA A 107 42.07 84.22 -6.67
C ALA A 107 42.24 84.76 -5.23
N GLU A 108 43.01 84.07 -4.40
CA GLU A 108 43.31 84.47 -3.03
C GLU A 108 44.28 85.67 -3.03
N GLN A 109 45.35 85.61 -3.84
CA GLN A 109 46.26 86.74 -4.08
C GLN A 109 45.48 88.00 -4.48
N ALA A 110 44.56 87.90 -5.44
CA ALA A 110 43.76 89.05 -5.89
C ALA A 110 42.83 89.61 -4.79
N ALA A 111 42.17 88.76 -4.01
CA ALA A 111 41.31 89.17 -2.90
C ALA A 111 42.11 89.82 -1.75
N GLU A 112 43.33 89.32 -1.51
CA GLU A 112 44.21 89.81 -0.46
C GLU A 112 44.90 91.12 -0.81
N VAL A 113 45.40 91.24 -2.05
CA VAL A 113 45.78 92.51 -2.68
C VAL A 113 44.65 93.53 -2.54
N GLN A 114 43.41 93.17 -2.83
CA GLN A 114 42.27 94.08 -2.68
C GLN A 114 42.05 94.50 -1.21
N ALA A 115 42.14 93.58 -0.25
CA ALA A 115 41.96 93.88 1.17
C ALA A 115 43.09 94.79 1.73
N ALA A 116 44.35 94.49 1.42
CA ALA A 116 45.50 95.30 1.80
C ALA A 116 45.40 96.72 1.20
N ASN A 117 44.96 96.81 -0.06
CA ASN A 117 44.73 98.08 -0.74
C ASN A 117 43.60 98.91 -0.12
N ASN A 118 42.51 98.27 0.33
CA ASN A 118 41.46 98.96 1.06
C ASN A 118 41.95 99.57 2.38
N ILE A 119 42.94 98.96 3.07
CA ILE A 119 43.57 99.53 4.27
C ILE A 119 44.38 100.78 3.92
N LEU A 120 45.20 100.71 2.86
CA LEU A 120 46.00 101.84 2.37
C LEU A 120 45.10 103.02 1.91
N ASP A 121 44.00 102.74 1.20
CA ASP A 121 43.05 103.75 0.72
C ASP A 121 42.23 104.38 1.87
N GLN A 122 41.89 103.61 2.91
CA GLN A 122 41.31 104.13 4.15
C GLN A 122 42.30 105.03 4.90
N ALA A 123 43.57 104.61 5.02
CA ALA A 123 44.61 105.41 5.64
C ALA A 123 44.88 106.72 4.89
N LYS A 124 44.81 106.70 3.55
CA LYS A 124 44.89 107.89 2.69
C LYS A 124 43.77 108.88 3.01
N THR A 125 42.56 108.37 3.26
CA THR A 125 41.41 109.17 3.71
C THR A 125 41.62 109.73 5.12
N THR A 126 42.15 108.93 6.05
CA THR A 126 42.49 109.36 7.42
C THR A 126 43.57 110.45 7.42
N ALA A 127 44.65 110.28 6.65
CA ALA A 127 45.71 111.27 6.50
C ALA A 127 45.18 112.58 5.89
N ALA A 128 44.32 112.52 4.86
CA ALA A 128 43.67 113.70 4.30
C ALA A 128 42.84 114.49 5.34
N ASN A 129 42.18 113.78 6.27
CA ASN A 129 41.34 114.36 7.31
C ASN A 129 42.08 114.69 8.63
N ALA A 130 43.36 114.33 8.76
CA ALA A 130 44.16 114.53 9.97
C ALA A 130 44.19 116.00 10.44
N ALA A 131 44.16 116.24 11.75
CA ALA A 131 44.15 117.59 12.32
C ALA A 131 45.55 118.24 12.39
N ASP A 132 46.61 117.42 12.47
CA ASP A 132 48.00 117.81 12.69
C ASP A 132 48.99 116.83 12.02
N ALA A 133 50.27 117.21 12.02
CA ALA A 133 51.38 116.44 11.47
C ALA A 133 51.53 115.03 12.08
N ASP A 134 51.38 114.89 13.40
CA ASP A 134 51.48 113.60 14.09
C ASP A 134 50.38 112.64 13.63
N SER A 135 49.15 113.14 13.48
CA SER A 135 48.02 112.36 12.97
C SER A 135 48.23 111.90 11.51
N VAL A 136 48.90 112.71 10.67
CA VAL A 136 49.30 112.30 9.31
C VAL A 136 50.35 111.20 9.36
N ALA A 137 51.42 111.38 10.15
CA ALA A 137 52.50 110.40 10.27
C ALA A 137 52.00 109.05 10.84
N ASN A 138 51.16 109.09 11.88
CA ASN A 138 50.55 107.91 12.48
C ASN A 138 49.61 107.18 11.51
N ALA A 139 48.86 107.90 10.67
CA ALA A 139 47.98 107.29 9.66
C ALA A 139 48.80 106.50 8.62
N VAL A 140 49.94 107.02 8.17
CA VAL A 140 50.82 106.31 7.22
C VAL A 140 51.49 105.11 7.90
N ALA A 141 52.13 105.32 9.05
CA ALA A 141 52.88 104.27 9.74
C ALA A 141 51.99 103.09 10.17
N SER A 142 50.77 103.36 10.65
CA SER A 142 49.83 102.30 11.04
C SER A 142 49.27 101.53 9.85
N ALA A 143 49.16 102.14 8.67
CA ALA A 143 48.57 101.51 7.48
C ALA A 143 49.43 100.38 6.93
N VAL A 144 50.72 100.65 6.71
CA VAL A 144 51.68 99.66 6.20
C VAL A 144 51.84 98.52 7.21
N GLN A 145 51.87 98.84 8.51
CA GLN A 145 51.89 97.83 9.58
C GLN A 145 50.61 96.97 9.58
N ALA A 146 49.43 97.58 9.45
CA ALA A 146 48.16 96.85 9.40
C ALA A 146 48.00 95.98 8.15
N ALA A 147 48.45 96.45 6.98
CA ALA A 147 48.39 95.70 5.74
C ALA A 147 49.33 94.47 5.76
N ASN A 148 50.57 94.64 6.23
CA ASN A 148 51.51 93.52 6.39
C ASN A 148 51.03 92.54 7.48
N ALA A 149 50.53 93.04 8.63
CA ALA A 149 49.98 92.18 9.68
C ALA A 149 48.72 91.41 9.23
N LEU A 150 47.91 91.98 8.33
CA LEU A 150 46.81 91.26 7.69
C LEU A 150 47.32 90.11 6.83
N HIS A 151 48.36 90.35 6.02
CA HIS A 151 48.97 89.34 5.17
C HIS A 151 49.60 88.20 5.98
N ASP A 152 50.41 88.52 7.00
CA ASP A 152 50.98 87.53 7.92
C ASP A 152 49.89 86.70 8.61
N THR A 153 48.78 87.34 9.02
CA THR A 153 47.63 86.66 9.65
C THR A 153 46.92 85.71 8.68
N LYS A 154 46.61 86.16 7.46
CA LYS A 154 45.93 85.33 6.46
C LYS A 154 46.79 84.14 6.06
N THR A 155 48.06 84.38 5.77
CA THR A 155 49.04 83.34 5.43
C THR A 155 49.15 82.30 6.54
N GLY A 156 49.23 82.72 7.81
CA GLY A 156 49.22 81.80 8.96
C GLY A 156 47.95 80.95 9.05
N LEU A 157 46.77 81.55 8.86
CA LEU A 157 45.48 80.85 8.94
C LEU A 157 45.26 79.89 7.76
N LEU A 158 45.64 80.26 6.53
CA LEU A 158 45.52 79.40 5.36
C LEU A 158 46.39 78.14 5.50
N ASN A 159 47.65 78.32 5.95
CA ASN A 159 48.54 77.19 6.26
C ASN A 159 47.98 76.28 7.38
N GLN A 160 47.29 76.84 8.39
CA GLN A 160 46.63 76.04 9.42
C GLN A 160 45.49 75.20 8.83
N LEU A 161 44.59 75.81 8.05
CA LEU A 161 43.46 75.11 7.41
C LEU A 161 43.95 73.96 6.50
N ASP A 162 44.99 74.22 5.70
CA ASP A 162 45.62 73.19 4.85
C ASP A 162 46.17 72.01 5.67
N GLN A 163 46.86 72.32 6.78
CA GLN A 163 47.46 71.30 7.64
C GLN A 163 46.41 70.44 8.34
N GLU A 164 45.31 71.04 8.80
CA GLU A 164 44.18 70.33 9.42
C GLU A 164 43.47 69.42 8.40
N ALA A 165 43.16 69.92 7.21
CA ALA A 165 42.58 69.13 6.12
C ALA A 165 43.51 67.98 5.69
N THR A 166 44.80 68.25 5.52
CA THR A 166 45.82 67.26 5.13
C THR A 166 45.95 66.14 6.18
N ASN A 167 45.93 66.50 7.47
CA ASN A 167 45.97 65.52 8.56
C ASN A 167 44.74 64.60 8.53
N THR A 168 43.54 65.18 8.38
CA THR A 168 42.28 64.41 8.31
C THR A 168 42.24 63.50 7.09
N ILE A 169 42.59 64.00 5.90
CA ILE A 169 42.69 63.20 4.66
C ILE A 169 43.70 62.06 4.83
N SER A 170 44.89 62.34 5.40
CA SER A 170 45.90 61.32 5.65
C SER A 170 45.43 60.25 6.66
N ASN A 171 44.54 60.58 7.59
CA ASN A 171 43.95 59.62 8.51
C ASN A 171 42.88 58.75 7.82
N LEU A 172 42.03 59.33 6.97
CA LEU A 172 41.08 58.59 6.13
C LEU A 172 41.80 57.56 5.25
N GLN A 173 42.84 57.97 4.52
CA GLN A 173 43.64 57.11 3.62
C GLN A 173 44.33 55.94 4.35
N LYS A 174 44.60 56.08 5.66
CA LYS A 174 45.16 55.00 6.50
C LYS A 174 44.08 54.02 6.97
N ASN A 175 42.82 54.44 7.05
CA ASN A 175 41.73 53.61 7.55
C ASN A 175 41.26 52.61 6.48
N LYS A 176 41.86 51.42 6.48
CA LYS A 176 41.51 50.34 5.54
C LYS A 176 40.15 49.68 5.78
N ALA A 177 39.41 50.09 6.81
CA ALA A 177 38.03 49.68 6.98
C ALA A 177 37.04 50.50 6.13
N LEU A 178 37.46 51.65 5.58
CA LEU A 178 36.69 52.36 4.57
C LEU A 178 36.85 51.66 3.22
N THR A 179 35.75 51.53 2.46
CA THR A 179 35.81 51.26 1.02
C THR A 179 36.34 52.47 0.28
N ALA A 180 36.94 52.28 -0.91
CA ALA A 180 37.46 53.37 -1.73
C ALA A 180 36.39 54.42 -2.09
N ALA A 181 35.11 54.02 -2.16
CA ALA A 181 33.99 54.93 -2.36
C ALA A 181 33.70 55.81 -1.13
N GLN A 182 33.79 55.27 0.08
CA GLN A 182 33.61 56.03 1.31
C GLN A 182 34.81 56.96 1.56
N GLU A 183 36.04 56.46 1.39
CA GLU A 183 37.28 57.23 1.48
C GLU A 183 37.23 58.45 0.53
N GLY A 184 36.95 58.22 -0.75
CA GLY A 184 36.88 59.28 -1.76
C GLY A 184 35.80 60.33 -1.49
N GLN A 185 34.62 59.93 -0.98
CA GLN A 185 33.55 60.88 -0.64
C GLN A 185 33.91 61.73 0.60
N LEU A 186 34.51 61.13 1.63
CA LEU A 186 34.93 61.86 2.83
C LEU A 186 36.09 62.82 2.52
N GLU A 187 37.06 62.40 1.70
CA GLU A 187 38.10 63.30 1.19
C GLU A 187 37.53 64.50 0.44
N GLN A 188 36.57 64.27 -0.46
CA GLN A 188 35.98 65.35 -1.25
C GLN A 188 35.24 66.35 -0.37
N ASN A 189 34.49 65.87 0.64
CA ASN A 189 33.80 66.73 1.60
C ASN A 189 34.78 67.64 2.36
N VAL A 190 35.96 67.12 2.77
CA VAL A 190 37.00 67.90 3.44
C VAL A 190 37.64 68.91 2.48
N LYS A 191 37.94 68.53 1.23
CA LYS A 191 38.50 69.42 0.20
C LYS A 191 37.53 70.57 -0.15
N ASP A 192 36.25 70.28 -0.29
CA ASP A 192 35.21 71.28 -0.58
C ASP A 192 35.02 72.26 0.58
N ALA A 193 35.10 71.78 1.83
CA ALA A 193 35.03 72.62 3.01
C ALA A 193 36.28 73.50 3.18
N LEU A 194 37.48 72.94 2.91
CA LEU A 194 38.74 73.67 2.89
C LEU A 194 38.69 74.83 1.88
N ALA A 195 38.27 74.55 0.64
CA ALA A 195 38.19 75.57 -0.41
C ALA A 195 37.27 76.74 -0.03
N LYS A 196 36.15 76.47 0.66
CA LYS A 196 35.24 77.51 1.19
C LYS A 196 35.90 78.32 2.31
N ALA A 197 36.52 77.67 3.29
CA ALA A 197 37.19 78.34 4.41
C ALA A 197 38.34 79.23 3.92
N ARG A 198 39.18 78.70 3.02
CA ARG A 198 40.26 79.44 2.34
C ARG A 198 39.74 80.68 1.62
N THR A 199 38.69 80.54 0.81
CA THR A 199 38.04 81.66 0.11
C THR A 199 37.55 82.74 1.10
N ALA A 200 36.97 82.34 2.22
CA ALA A 200 36.47 83.28 3.24
C ALA A 200 37.60 84.02 3.97
N VAL A 201 38.72 83.34 4.27
CA VAL A 201 39.92 83.97 4.88
C VAL A 201 40.56 84.96 3.90
N ALA A 202 40.73 84.59 2.63
CA ALA A 202 41.31 85.48 1.62
C ALA A 202 40.45 86.74 1.39
N ALA A 203 39.12 86.60 1.38
CA ALA A 203 38.18 87.71 1.23
C ALA A 203 38.03 88.63 2.47
N ALA A 204 38.61 88.27 3.62
CA ALA A 204 38.44 89.04 4.84
C ALA A 204 39.09 90.44 4.76
N PRO A 205 38.41 91.52 5.19
CA PRO A 205 38.93 92.89 5.10
C PRO A 205 39.95 93.25 6.18
N ASP A 206 39.98 92.51 7.29
CA ASP A 206 40.82 92.75 8.46
C ASP A 206 41.18 91.44 9.18
N ALA A 207 42.14 91.50 10.11
CA ALA A 207 42.71 90.33 10.76
C ALA A 207 41.73 89.60 11.69
N ALA A 208 40.79 90.31 12.33
CA ALA A 208 39.78 89.69 13.19
C ALA A 208 38.71 88.97 12.36
N SER A 209 38.30 89.59 11.23
CA SER A 209 37.42 88.97 10.24
C SER A 209 38.06 87.73 9.61
N ALA A 210 39.38 87.73 9.36
CA ALA A 210 40.12 86.57 8.85
C ALA A 210 40.13 85.42 9.88
N GLN A 211 40.40 85.74 11.16
CA GLN A 211 40.35 84.75 12.25
C GLN A 211 38.95 84.14 12.42
N ASN A 212 37.89 84.95 12.34
CA ASN A 212 36.51 84.47 12.39
C ASN A 212 36.16 83.58 11.18
N ALA A 213 36.66 83.91 9.98
CA ALA A 213 36.45 83.11 8.78
C ALA A 213 37.17 81.74 8.85
N ALA A 214 38.38 81.69 9.39
CA ALA A 214 39.11 80.44 9.63
C ALA A 214 38.43 79.57 10.70
N GLN A 215 37.78 80.18 11.69
CA GLN A 215 36.98 79.49 12.73
C GLN A 215 35.55 79.14 12.27
N SER A 216 35.28 79.11 10.96
CA SER A 216 33.97 78.74 10.43
C SER A 216 33.55 77.33 10.87
N SER A 217 32.31 77.22 11.36
CA SER A 217 31.71 75.95 11.74
C SER A 217 31.68 74.95 10.59
N ASP A 218 31.58 75.39 9.35
CA ASP A 218 31.42 74.48 8.19
C ASP A 218 32.66 73.62 7.96
N PHE A 219 33.86 74.17 8.15
CA PHE A 219 35.11 73.43 8.03
C PHE A 219 35.34 72.52 9.24
N ALA A 220 35.17 73.05 10.46
CA ALA A 220 35.27 72.26 11.69
C ALA A 220 34.29 71.07 11.70
N ASN A 221 33.04 71.28 11.26
CA ASN A 221 32.04 70.23 11.13
C ASN A 221 32.42 69.20 10.06
N ALA A 222 33.00 69.61 8.93
CA ALA A 222 33.45 68.69 7.89
C ALA A 222 34.61 67.79 8.36
N LEU A 223 35.59 68.36 9.08
CA LEU A 223 36.67 67.59 9.71
C LEU A 223 36.13 66.63 10.78
N GLN A 224 35.22 67.11 11.64
CA GLN A 224 34.61 66.29 12.68
C GLN A 224 33.76 65.15 12.10
N ALA A 225 32.96 65.42 11.06
CA ALA A 225 32.16 64.40 10.38
C ALA A 225 33.03 63.35 9.67
N ALA A 226 34.16 63.77 9.08
CA ALA A 226 35.13 62.85 8.48
C ALA A 226 35.81 61.95 9.53
N GLN A 227 36.25 62.54 10.64
CA GLN A 227 36.85 61.78 11.74
C GLN A 227 35.83 60.83 12.37
N GLN A 228 34.61 61.30 12.66
CA GLN A 228 33.54 60.47 13.21
C GLN A 228 33.16 59.34 12.24
N ALA A 229 33.02 59.59 10.94
CA ALA A 229 32.73 58.52 9.98
C ALA A 229 33.87 57.47 9.90
N SER A 230 35.12 57.90 10.08
CA SER A 230 36.27 56.99 10.22
C SER A 230 36.20 56.14 11.48
N ASP A 231 35.79 56.72 12.61
CA ASP A 231 35.74 56.05 13.92
C ASP A 231 34.50 55.14 14.09
N ASP A 232 33.36 55.54 13.53
CA ASP A 232 32.10 54.78 13.50
C ASP A 232 32.14 53.62 12.47
N THR A 233 33.12 53.60 11.56
CA THR A 233 33.30 52.50 10.59
C THR A 233 33.79 51.24 11.33
N PRO A 234 33.10 50.09 11.20
CA PRO A 234 33.50 48.85 11.88
C PRO A 234 34.93 48.44 11.51
N THR A 235 35.72 48.00 12.49
CA THR A 235 37.05 47.44 12.21
C THR A 235 36.95 46.26 11.25
N LEU A 236 37.97 46.04 10.41
CA LEU A 236 38.02 44.88 9.49
C LEU A 236 37.74 43.55 10.21
N SER A 237 38.23 43.39 11.44
CA SER A 237 37.93 42.22 12.28
C SER A 237 36.46 42.08 12.70
N ALA A 238 35.74 43.19 12.91
CA ALA A 238 34.31 43.18 13.23
C ALA A 238 33.46 42.92 11.97
N GLN A 239 33.89 43.46 10.82
CA GLN A 239 33.27 43.20 9.53
C GLN A 239 33.43 41.73 9.11
N ALA A 240 34.64 41.17 9.19
CA ALA A 240 34.90 39.75 8.96
C ALA A 240 34.08 38.83 9.88
N GLY A 241 33.84 39.25 11.13
CA GLY A 241 32.95 38.53 12.05
C GLY A 241 31.47 38.52 11.59
N THR A 242 31.00 39.64 11.04
CA THR A 242 29.64 39.80 10.49
C THR A 242 29.47 38.99 9.20
N ASP A 243 30.46 39.07 8.30
CA ASP A 243 30.46 38.35 7.02
C ASP A 243 30.61 36.84 7.22
N GLY A 244 31.47 36.43 8.17
CA GLY A 244 31.56 35.04 8.63
C GLY A 244 30.27 34.51 9.26
N ALA A 245 29.40 35.36 9.82
CA ALA A 245 28.06 34.98 10.27
C ALA A 245 27.07 34.84 9.10
N THR A 246 27.17 35.70 8.08
CA THR A 246 26.42 35.57 6.82
C THR A 246 26.73 34.24 6.13
N LEU A 247 28.01 33.89 5.98
CA LEU A 247 28.44 32.60 5.44
C LEU A 247 27.98 31.43 6.33
N ALA A 248 28.02 31.56 7.66
CA ALA A 248 27.52 30.53 8.56
C ALA A 248 26.01 30.25 8.37
N ASN A 249 25.21 31.28 8.12
CA ASN A 249 23.78 31.13 7.83
C ASN A 249 23.54 30.45 6.47
N LEU A 250 24.34 30.76 5.44
CA LEU A 250 24.26 30.08 4.13
C LEU A 250 24.69 28.61 4.22
N VAL A 251 25.76 28.32 4.96
CA VAL A 251 26.22 26.96 5.26
C VAL A 251 25.17 26.19 6.07
N GLN A 252 24.50 26.82 7.04
CA GLN A 252 23.41 26.16 7.77
C GLN A 252 22.19 25.88 6.88
N GLN A 253 21.88 26.74 5.91
CA GLN A 253 20.85 26.46 4.90
C GLN A 253 21.26 25.27 4.01
N ALA A 254 22.52 25.19 3.59
CA ALA A 254 23.05 24.04 2.87
C ALA A 254 22.94 22.74 3.69
N LYS A 255 23.30 22.78 4.98
CA LYS A 255 23.15 21.64 5.91
C LYS A 255 21.69 21.20 6.07
N ASN A 256 20.76 22.13 6.16
CA ASN A 256 19.33 21.84 6.31
C ASN A 256 18.73 21.15 5.05
N ALA A 257 19.40 21.25 3.90
CA ALA A 257 19.04 20.57 2.67
C ALA A 257 19.68 19.17 2.52
N LEU A 258 20.59 18.77 3.42
CA LEU A 258 21.21 17.44 3.39
C LEU A 258 20.20 16.35 3.74
N THR A 259 20.29 15.24 3.01
CA THR A 259 19.46 14.04 3.20
C THR A 259 20.33 12.79 3.03
N GLY A 260 19.84 11.63 3.47
CA GLY A 260 20.55 10.36 3.35
C GLY A 260 21.42 10.01 4.57
N SER A 261 22.19 8.92 4.43
CA SER A 261 22.88 8.28 5.55
C SER A 261 24.08 9.08 6.06
N ASN A 262 24.70 9.86 5.18
CA ASN A 262 25.97 10.56 5.40
C ASN A 262 25.83 12.05 5.77
N ALA A 263 24.61 12.53 6.09
CA ALA A 263 24.34 13.94 6.40
C ALA A 263 25.26 14.54 7.48
N SER A 264 25.67 13.76 8.49
CA SER A 264 26.60 14.21 9.54
C SER A 264 28.02 14.46 9.02
N ALA A 265 28.54 13.58 8.14
CA ALA A 265 29.87 13.74 7.55
C ALA A 265 29.91 14.91 6.55
N GLN A 266 28.83 15.07 5.79
CA GLN A 266 28.62 16.18 4.85
C GLN A 266 28.50 17.51 5.60
N GLY A 267 27.80 17.53 6.74
CA GLY A 267 27.75 18.68 7.65
C GLY A 267 29.13 19.09 8.18
N ALA A 268 29.98 18.11 8.53
CA ALA A 268 31.35 18.37 8.97
C ALA A 268 32.25 18.93 7.84
N ALA A 269 32.11 18.45 6.61
CA ALA A 269 32.83 19.00 5.45
C ALA A 269 32.42 20.46 5.16
N LEU A 270 31.12 20.78 5.29
CA LEU A 270 30.60 22.14 5.20
C LEU A 270 31.10 23.05 6.35
N ASP A 271 31.25 22.53 7.56
CA ASP A 271 31.87 23.27 8.68
C ASP A 271 33.35 23.56 8.43
N GLN A 272 34.08 22.61 7.82
CA GLN A 272 35.49 22.78 7.49
C GLN A 272 35.68 23.86 6.40
N LEU A 273 34.83 23.85 5.37
CA LEU A 273 34.78 24.89 4.35
C LEU A 273 34.44 26.27 4.95
N LEU A 274 33.46 26.34 5.85
CA LEU A 274 33.11 27.57 6.58
C LEU A 274 34.27 28.10 7.43
N GLY A 275 35.09 27.20 8.00
CA GLY A 275 36.32 27.57 8.70
C GLY A 275 37.32 28.25 7.76
N GLN A 276 37.59 27.64 6.61
CA GLN A 276 38.52 28.18 5.60
C GLN A 276 38.05 29.54 5.07
N MET A 277 36.78 29.67 4.71
CA MET A 277 36.19 30.95 4.26
C MET A 277 36.30 32.06 5.33
N LYS A 278 36.12 31.74 6.61
CA LYS A 278 36.34 32.70 7.71
C LYS A 278 37.81 33.08 7.86
N ASP A 279 38.72 32.13 7.70
CA ASP A 279 40.16 32.40 7.70
C ASP A 279 40.57 33.23 6.47
N ASP A 280 39.94 33.04 5.31
CA ASP A 280 40.20 33.81 4.08
C ASP A 280 39.63 35.23 4.15
N LEU A 281 38.44 35.44 4.74
CA LEU A 281 37.93 36.77 5.13
C LEU A 281 38.88 37.47 6.12
N ALA A 282 39.40 36.75 7.12
CA ALA A 282 40.30 37.31 8.13
C ALA A 282 41.69 37.70 7.60
N LYS A 283 42.08 37.23 6.40
CA LYS A 283 43.33 37.60 5.72
C LYS A 283 43.21 38.89 4.89
N GLN A 284 42.00 39.37 4.62
CA GLN A 284 41.78 40.52 3.74
C GLN A 284 42.29 41.81 4.39
N THR A 285 42.97 42.64 3.60
CA THR A 285 43.70 43.82 4.08
C THR A 285 42.88 45.11 4.11
N ASP A 286 41.72 45.10 3.45
CA ASP A 286 40.84 46.25 3.26
C ASP A 286 39.39 45.80 2.99
N ALA A 287 38.46 46.74 3.10
CA ALA A 287 37.03 46.46 3.00
C ALA A 287 36.57 46.03 1.59
N ASP A 288 37.18 46.53 0.52
CA ASP A 288 36.81 46.18 -0.85
C ASP A 288 37.27 44.75 -1.21
N ALA A 289 38.45 44.34 -0.75
CA ALA A 289 38.92 42.95 -0.85
C ALA A 289 38.01 42.00 -0.05
N MET A 290 37.60 42.38 1.17
CA MET A 290 36.68 41.61 2.01
C MET A 290 35.31 41.41 1.36
N ALA A 291 34.72 42.47 0.80
CA ALA A 291 33.45 42.41 0.09
C ALA A 291 33.52 41.50 -1.15
N LYS A 292 34.66 41.49 -1.85
CA LYS A 292 34.89 40.64 -3.01
C LYS A 292 35.04 39.16 -2.64
N GLU A 293 35.74 38.86 -1.55
CA GLU A 293 35.90 37.49 -1.03
C GLU A 293 34.54 36.91 -0.60
N LEU A 294 33.78 37.66 0.20
CA LEU A 294 32.43 37.28 0.61
C LEU A 294 31.52 36.97 -0.59
N ALA A 295 31.60 37.78 -1.66
CA ALA A 295 30.82 37.57 -2.88
C ALA A 295 31.23 36.28 -3.61
N ALA A 296 32.53 35.95 -3.65
CA ALA A 296 33.03 34.71 -4.23
C ALA A 296 32.59 33.48 -3.42
N ASP A 297 32.74 33.50 -2.10
CA ASP A 297 32.30 32.42 -1.21
C ASP A 297 30.79 32.18 -1.26
N THR A 298 30.02 33.27 -1.27
CA THR A 298 28.56 33.22 -1.42
C THR A 298 28.16 32.58 -2.76
N ALA A 299 28.86 32.92 -3.85
CA ALA A 299 28.62 32.31 -5.16
C ALA A 299 29.00 30.82 -5.18
N ALA A 300 30.10 30.43 -4.54
CA ALA A 300 30.55 29.04 -4.44
C ALA A 300 29.54 28.15 -3.68
N ILE A 301 29.07 28.59 -2.50
CA ILE A 301 28.06 27.86 -1.72
C ILE A 301 26.76 27.70 -2.53
N ASN A 302 26.25 28.79 -3.11
CA ASN A 302 25.00 28.77 -3.87
C ASN A 302 25.09 27.92 -5.14
N GLY A 303 26.22 27.98 -5.86
CA GLY A 303 26.50 27.15 -7.03
C GLY A 303 26.53 25.66 -6.69
N MET A 304 27.21 25.28 -5.61
CA MET A 304 27.24 23.89 -5.14
C MET A 304 25.85 23.38 -4.75
N ASN A 305 25.06 24.18 -4.01
CA ASN A 305 23.70 23.79 -3.61
C ASN A 305 22.79 23.58 -4.83
N ALA A 306 22.84 24.48 -5.81
CA ALA A 306 22.07 24.36 -7.05
C ALA A 306 22.49 23.12 -7.87
N ALA A 307 23.78 22.86 -8.00
CA ALA A 307 24.30 21.68 -8.70
C ALA A 307 23.88 20.37 -8.03
N LYS A 308 23.95 20.26 -6.69
CA LYS A 308 23.46 19.08 -5.96
C LYS A 308 21.97 18.83 -6.18
N ALA A 309 21.14 19.88 -6.11
CA ALA A 309 19.70 19.74 -6.35
C ALA A 309 19.38 19.25 -7.78
N ALA A 310 20.06 19.79 -8.80
CA ALA A 310 19.90 19.37 -10.20
C ALA A 310 20.41 17.93 -10.44
N ALA A 311 21.52 17.57 -9.82
CA ALA A 311 22.10 16.24 -9.85
C ALA A 311 21.15 15.18 -9.26
N ILE A 312 20.59 15.41 -8.07
CA ILE A 312 19.62 14.51 -7.43
C ILE A 312 18.35 14.35 -8.28
N SER A 313 17.83 15.44 -8.86
CA SER A 313 16.69 15.38 -9.79
C SER A 313 17.00 14.50 -11.00
N THR A 314 18.19 14.66 -11.60
CA THR A 314 18.64 13.87 -12.75
C THR A 314 18.76 12.37 -12.41
N LEU A 315 19.25 12.03 -11.22
CA LEU A 315 19.31 10.65 -10.74
C LEU A 315 17.90 10.06 -10.56
N ALA A 316 16.99 10.81 -9.94
CA ALA A 316 15.61 10.38 -9.71
C ALA A 316 14.82 10.17 -11.03
N ASP A 317 15.02 11.03 -12.04
CA ASP A 317 14.42 10.87 -13.36
C ASP A 317 14.92 9.60 -14.06
N LYS A 318 16.23 9.29 -13.96
CA LYS A 318 16.83 8.05 -14.46
C LYS A 318 16.25 6.81 -13.76
N ALA A 319 16.10 6.83 -12.43
CA ALA A 319 15.45 5.75 -11.67
C ALA A 319 13.99 5.55 -12.09
N GLN A 320 13.22 6.63 -12.22
CA GLN A 320 11.82 6.56 -12.65
C GLN A 320 11.68 6.00 -14.08
N ALA A 321 12.64 6.28 -14.97
CA ALA A 321 12.68 5.67 -16.30
C ALA A 321 12.95 4.16 -16.24
N ALA A 322 13.87 3.71 -15.36
CA ALA A 322 14.13 2.30 -15.11
C ALA A 322 12.91 1.57 -14.53
N ASP A 323 12.22 2.15 -13.54
CA ASP A 323 10.99 1.60 -12.96
C ASP A 323 9.87 1.43 -14.00
N LYS A 324 9.68 2.41 -14.89
CA LYS A 324 8.72 2.33 -16.00
C LYS A 324 9.08 1.22 -16.99
N ALA A 325 10.37 1.00 -17.25
CA ALA A 325 10.82 -0.10 -18.11
C ALA A 325 10.58 -1.47 -17.46
N LEU A 326 10.72 -1.58 -16.14
CA LEU A 326 10.38 -2.78 -15.37
C LEU A 326 8.87 -3.06 -15.35
N ASP A 327 8.03 -2.02 -15.18
CA ASP A 327 6.57 -2.15 -15.23
C ASP A 327 6.05 -2.56 -16.61
N ALA A 328 6.72 -2.13 -17.68
CA ALA A 328 6.38 -2.54 -19.04
C ALA A 328 6.84 -3.97 -19.39
N ASN A 329 7.68 -4.61 -18.56
CA ASN A 329 8.28 -5.90 -18.88
C ASN A 329 7.36 -7.08 -18.50
N VAL A 330 6.57 -7.54 -19.48
CA VAL A 330 5.64 -8.68 -19.36
C VAL A 330 6.29 -10.03 -19.02
N ASN A 331 7.62 -10.15 -19.12
CA ASN A 331 8.34 -11.39 -18.83
C ASN A 331 8.67 -11.57 -17.34
N LEU A 332 8.54 -10.50 -16.53
CA LEU A 332 8.77 -10.50 -15.09
C LEU A 332 7.49 -10.89 -14.35
N THR A 333 7.62 -11.80 -13.39
CA THR A 333 6.60 -11.98 -12.34
C THR A 333 6.54 -10.73 -11.45
N ASP A 334 5.50 -10.62 -10.63
CA ASP A 334 5.36 -9.47 -9.73
C ASP A 334 6.50 -9.42 -8.68
N ASP A 335 6.94 -10.57 -8.18
CA ASP A 335 8.08 -10.69 -7.26
C ASP A 335 9.41 -10.29 -7.94
N GLU A 336 9.70 -10.85 -9.12
CA GLU A 336 10.92 -10.53 -9.89
C GLU A 336 10.98 -9.03 -10.25
N ARG A 337 9.83 -8.42 -10.53
CA ARG A 337 9.71 -6.98 -10.80
C ARG A 337 9.98 -6.16 -9.55
N GLN A 338 9.45 -6.57 -8.39
CA GLN A 338 9.65 -5.86 -7.12
C GLN A 338 11.12 -5.92 -6.67
N ASP A 339 11.78 -7.08 -6.79
CA ASP A 339 13.20 -7.21 -6.47
C ASP A 339 14.10 -6.30 -7.33
N ARG A 340 13.77 -6.17 -8.62
CA ARG A 340 14.48 -5.25 -9.53
C ARG A 340 14.23 -3.78 -9.20
N LYS A 341 13.02 -3.41 -8.80
CA LYS A 341 12.72 -2.06 -8.28
C LYS A 341 13.46 -1.75 -6.98
N ASN A 342 13.61 -2.74 -6.11
CA ASN A 342 14.42 -2.60 -4.89
C ASN A 342 15.90 -2.33 -5.25
N ALA A 343 16.43 -2.95 -6.30
CA ALA A 343 17.78 -2.68 -6.81
C ALA A 343 17.90 -1.26 -7.41
N VAL A 344 16.92 -0.80 -8.20
CA VAL A 344 16.86 0.61 -8.70
C VAL A 344 16.87 1.61 -7.53
N ALA A 345 16.07 1.36 -6.48
CA ALA A 345 16.04 2.22 -5.30
C ALA A 345 17.38 2.24 -4.53
N ALA A 346 18.06 1.09 -4.42
CA ALA A 346 19.38 1.00 -3.79
C ALA A 346 20.48 1.73 -4.59
N ALA A 347 20.44 1.63 -5.93
CA ALA A 347 21.32 2.37 -6.82
C ALA A 347 21.09 3.89 -6.70
N LEU A 348 19.83 4.33 -6.69
CA LEU A 348 19.46 5.74 -6.52
C LEU A 348 19.94 6.29 -5.18
N ALA A 349 19.79 5.53 -4.09
CA ALA A 349 20.29 5.92 -2.77
C ALA A 349 21.82 6.09 -2.78
N THR A 350 22.54 5.12 -3.36
CA THR A 350 24.02 5.15 -3.47
C THR A 350 24.49 6.37 -4.26
N ALA A 351 23.91 6.64 -5.44
CA ALA A 351 24.27 7.78 -6.26
C ALA A 351 23.88 9.13 -5.63
N THR A 352 22.76 9.18 -4.88
CA THR A 352 22.35 10.36 -4.11
C THR A 352 23.33 10.66 -2.97
N ASP A 353 23.77 9.64 -2.23
CA ASP A 353 24.79 9.79 -1.19
C ASP A 353 26.15 10.20 -1.78
N ALA A 354 26.50 9.80 -3.01
CA ALA A 354 27.68 10.29 -3.73
C ALA A 354 27.58 11.79 -4.11
N VAL A 355 26.47 12.21 -4.74
CA VAL A 355 26.20 13.63 -5.05
C VAL A 355 26.22 14.49 -3.77
N ASN A 356 25.65 14.01 -2.67
CA ASN A 356 25.64 14.74 -1.42
C ASN A 356 27.05 14.88 -0.79
N GLN A 357 27.97 13.95 -1.04
CA GLN A 357 29.37 14.01 -0.62
C GLN A 357 30.24 14.98 -1.45
N ALA A 358 29.79 15.42 -2.63
CA ALA A 358 30.53 16.36 -3.46
C ALA A 358 30.87 17.67 -2.72
N THR A 359 32.13 18.13 -2.83
CA THR A 359 32.62 19.39 -2.24
C THR A 359 32.63 20.57 -3.22
N SER A 360 32.20 20.35 -4.47
CA SER A 360 32.10 21.38 -5.51
C SER A 360 30.88 21.15 -6.41
N ALA A 361 30.48 22.18 -7.16
CA ALA A 361 29.41 22.09 -8.16
C ALA A 361 29.76 21.12 -9.31
N ASP A 362 31.02 21.12 -9.76
CA ASP A 362 31.50 20.26 -10.83
C ASP A 362 31.50 18.79 -10.40
N THR A 363 31.95 18.49 -9.18
CA THR A 363 31.89 17.14 -8.60
C THR A 363 30.44 16.66 -8.49
N ALA A 364 29.51 17.47 -7.98
CA ALA A 364 28.11 17.09 -7.87
C ALA A 364 27.49 16.77 -9.25
N THR A 365 27.87 17.53 -10.28
CA THR A 365 27.44 17.30 -11.67
C THR A 365 28.02 16.02 -12.25
N ALA A 366 29.30 15.73 -11.95
CA ALA A 366 29.97 14.50 -12.38
C ALA A 366 29.33 13.24 -11.77
N GLU A 367 29.06 13.22 -10.46
CA GLU A 367 28.42 12.08 -9.78
C GLU A 367 27.05 11.73 -10.38
N SER A 368 26.26 12.72 -10.79
CA SER A 368 24.97 12.50 -11.47
C SER A 368 25.08 11.76 -12.81
N ASN A 369 26.29 11.69 -13.37
CA ASN A 369 26.64 11.07 -14.65
C ASN A 369 27.72 9.98 -14.50
N SER A 370 27.91 9.46 -13.26
CA SER A 370 28.77 8.32 -13.01
C SER A 370 28.34 7.10 -13.84
N SER A 371 29.34 6.35 -14.34
CA SER A 371 29.14 5.04 -14.99
C SER A 371 28.44 4.07 -14.06
N ASP A 372 28.81 4.07 -12.78
CA ASP A 372 28.44 3.04 -11.83
C ASP A 372 26.92 3.02 -11.61
N TYR A 373 26.30 4.21 -11.52
CA TYR A 373 24.84 4.32 -11.45
C TYR A 373 24.15 3.93 -12.76
N ALA A 374 24.75 4.23 -13.91
CA ALA A 374 24.20 3.81 -15.21
C ALA A 374 24.26 2.28 -15.37
N ASP A 375 25.35 1.66 -14.92
CA ASP A 375 25.56 0.22 -14.93
C ASP A 375 24.66 -0.50 -13.92
N ASP A 376 24.47 0.04 -12.72
CA ASP A 376 23.50 -0.49 -11.74
C ASP A 376 22.06 -0.46 -12.27
N LEU A 377 21.64 0.64 -12.90
CA LEU A 377 20.33 0.70 -13.57
C LEU A 377 20.24 -0.26 -14.76
N ALA A 378 21.30 -0.40 -15.56
CA ALA A 378 21.35 -1.35 -16.67
C ALA A 378 21.26 -2.81 -16.16
N ASN A 379 21.94 -3.14 -15.06
CA ASN A 379 21.88 -4.44 -14.41
C ASN A 379 20.48 -4.72 -13.86
N ALA A 380 19.89 -3.77 -13.11
CA ALA A 380 18.54 -3.89 -12.54
C ALA A 380 17.45 -4.02 -13.62
N THR A 381 17.62 -3.39 -14.79
CA THR A 381 16.69 -3.49 -15.93
C THR A 381 17.02 -4.61 -16.93
N SER A 382 18.17 -5.29 -16.79
CA SER A 382 18.66 -6.27 -17.75
C SER A 382 17.72 -7.46 -17.95
N GLY A 383 17.57 -7.96 -19.19
CA GLY A 383 16.86 -9.22 -19.46
C GLY A 383 17.56 -10.48 -18.93
N GLN A 384 18.75 -10.35 -18.33
CA GLN A 384 19.57 -11.46 -17.86
C GLN A 384 18.81 -12.29 -16.81
N GLY A 385 18.74 -13.61 -17.02
CA GLY A 385 18.05 -14.54 -16.11
C GLY A 385 16.51 -14.51 -16.17
N VAL A 386 15.90 -13.58 -16.92
CA VAL A 386 14.44 -13.52 -17.07
C VAL A 386 14.01 -14.49 -18.17
N LYS A 387 13.15 -15.44 -17.83
CA LYS A 387 12.53 -16.35 -18.82
C LYS A 387 11.48 -15.58 -19.64
N SER A 388 11.50 -15.71 -20.97
CA SER A 388 10.54 -15.02 -21.83
C SER A 388 9.11 -15.48 -21.58
N LEU A 389 8.12 -14.62 -21.87
CA LEU A 389 6.70 -14.97 -21.74
C LEU A 389 6.36 -16.23 -22.56
N ALA A 390 6.91 -16.36 -23.76
CA ALA A 390 6.72 -17.54 -24.62
C ALA A 390 7.30 -18.82 -23.98
N ASP A 391 8.49 -18.75 -23.39
CA ASP A 391 9.10 -19.90 -22.69
C ASP A 391 8.30 -20.27 -21.43
N ARG A 392 7.79 -19.28 -20.67
CA ARG A 392 6.91 -19.51 -19.52
C ARG A 392 5.60 -20.18 -19.94
N GLN A 393 4.96 -19.70 -21.01
CA GLN A 393 3.75 -20.30 -21.58
C GLN A 393 4.01 -21.75 -22.05
N ALA A 394 5.15 -22.00 -22.70
CA ALA A 394 5.53 -23.34 -23.16
C ALA A 394 5.79 -24.31 -21.98
N ASP A 395 6.48 -23.86 -20.93
CA ASP A 395 6.73 -24.67 -19.74
C ASP A 395 5.45 -24.92 -18.92
N ALA A 396 4.59 -23.92 -18.77
CA ALA A 396 3.28 -24.09 -18.12
C ALA A 396 2.36 -25.04 -18.91
N THR A 397 2.37 -24.95 -20.25
CA THR A 397 1.66 -25.90 -21.12
C THR A 397 2.21 -27.32 -20.96
N ARG A 398 3.53 -27.49 -20.87
CA ARG A 398 4.17 -28.79 -20.62
C ARG A 398 3.82 -29.34 -19.23
N ALA A 399 3.79 -28.51 -18.21
CA ALA A 399 3.37 -28.91 -16.86
C ALA A 399 1.91 -29.38 -16.84
N LEU A 400 1.02 -28.66 -17.53
CA LEU A 400 -0.38 -29.03 -17.69
C LEU A 400 -0.56 -30.38 -18.42
N GLN A 401 0.22 -30.64 -19.48
CA GLN A 401 0.24 -31.93 -20.19
C GLN A 401 0.76 -33.09 -19.32
N VAL A 402 1.69 -32.82 -18.39
CA VAL A 402 2.13 -33.82 -17.40
C VAL A 402 0.99 -34.16 -16.45
N GLU A 403 0.22 -33.18 -15.96
CA GLU A 403 -0.93 -33.46 -15.09
C GLU A 403 -2.06 -34.18 -15.84
N GLU A 404 -2.36 -33.79 -17.09
CA GLU A 404 -3.27 -34.53 -17.97
C GLU A 404 -2.84 -36.01 -18.08
N THR A 405 -1.55 -36.28 -18.27
CA THR A 405 -1.01 -37.64 -18.33
C THR A 405 -1.16 -38.37 -16.99
N VAL A 406 -0.96 -37.71 -15.86
CA VAL A 406 -1.16 -38.28 -14.51
C VAL A 406 -2.63 -38.64 -14.28
N LEU A 407 -3.56 -37.74 -14.63
CA LEU A 407 -5.00 -37.96 -14.49
C LEU A 407 -5.52 -39.03 -15.46
N ALA A 408 -5.06 -39.05 -16.72
CA ALA A 408 -5.38 -40.10 -17.69
C ALA A 408 -4.94 -41.48 -17.20
N ASN A 409 -3.77 -41.59 -16.56
CA ASN A 409 -3.33 -42.83 -15.93
C ASN A 409 -4.19 -43.22 -14.71
N LYS A 410 -4.70 -42.26 -13.91
CA LYS A 410 -5.68 -42.56 -12.83
C LYS A 410 -6.98 -43.13 -13.43
N ILE A 411 -7.48 -42.56 -14.53
CA ILE A 411 -8.67 -43.06 -15.26
C ILE A 411 -8.41 -44.46 -15.83
N ASP A 412 -7.26 -44.69 -16.47
CA ASP A 412 -6.95 -45.99 -17.10
C ASP A 412 -6.83 -47.14 -16.08
N ASN A 413 -6.43 -46.83 -14.84
CA ASN A 413 -6.32 -47.79 -13.74
C ASN A 413 -7.59 -47.89 -12.85
N ASP A 414 -8.69 -47.17 -13.13
CA ASP A 414 -9.93 -47.30 -12.35
C ASP A 414 -10.66 -48.63 -12.72
N PRO A 415 -10.76 -49.60 -11.80
CA PRO A 415 -11.38 -50.91 -12.06
C PRO A 415 -12.92 -50.84 -12.14
N THR A 416 -13.54 -49.71 -11.78
CA THR A 416 -15.00 -49.50 -11.85
C THR A 416 -15.48 -49.07 -13.24
N LEU A 417 -14.54 -48.78 -14.15
CA LEU A 417 -14.81 -48.32 -15.51
C LEU A 417 -14.68 -49.43 -16.55
N THR A 418 -15.56 -49.40 -17.54
CA THR A 418 -15.35 -50.13 -18.81
C THR A 418 -14.42 -49.34 -19.75
N ALA A 419 -14.02 -49.95 -20.87
CA ALA A 419 -13.16 -49.31 -21.86
C ALA A 419 -13.80 -48.06 -22.51
N ALA A 420 -15.11 -48.08 -22.77
CA ALA A 420 -15.82 -46.94 -23.33
C ALA A 420 -15.88 -45.76 -22.34
N GLU A 421 -16.08 -46.06 -21.05
CA GLU A 421 -16.18 -45.06 -20.00
C GLU A 421 -14.82 -44.41 -19.68
N ARG A 422 -13.74 -45.19 -19.73
CA ARG A 422 -12.37 -44.66 -19.70
C ARG A 422 -12.09 -43.71 -20.86
N GLN A 423 -12.54 -44.05 -22.07
CA GLN A 423 -12.36 -43.19 -23.23
C GLN A 423 -13.13 -41.86 -23.06
N ALA A 424 -14.42 -41.92 -22.74
CA ALA A 424 -15.25 -40.72 -22.56
C ALA A 424 -14.71 -39.78 -21.46
N GLN A 425 -14.19 -40.31 -20.35
CA GLN A 425 -13.55 -39.49 -19.32
C GLN A 425 -12.21 -38.88 -19.78
N LYS A 426 -11.41 -39.60 -20.56
CA LYS A 426 -10.18 -39.03 -21.15
C LYS A 426 -10.51 -37.95 -22.19
N ASP A 427 -11.59 -38.11 -22.95
CA ASP A 427 -12.05 -37.11 -23.91
C ASP A 427 -12.56 -35.83 -23.20
N ALA A 428 -13.21 -35.96 -22.04
CA ALA A 428 -13.61 -34.84 -21.20
C ALA A 428 -12.41 -34.15 -20.52
N LEU A 429 -11.47 -34.92 -19.99
CA LEU A 429 -10.20 -34.44 -19.43
C LEU A 429 -9.38 -33.67 -20.46
N ALA A 430 -9.24 -34.20 -21.68
CA ALA A 430 -8.52 -33.55 -22.77
C ALA A 430 -9.19 -32.23 -23.20
N GLN A 431 -10.52 -32.15 -23.20
CA GLN A 431 -11.24 -30.91 -23.48
C GLN A 431 -11.04 -29.85 -22.39
N ALA A 432 -11.14 -30.22 -21.11
CA ALA A 432 -10.85 -29.32 -20.00
C ALA A 432 -9.39 -28.84 -20.02
N THR A 433 -8.45 -29.75 -20.33
CA THR A 433 -7.02 -29.44 -20.50
C THR A 433 -6.79 -28.49 -21.67
N ALA A 434 -7.46 -28.68 -22.81
CA ALA A 434 -7.36 -27.77 -23.95
C ALA A 434 -7.91 -26.36 -23.67
N GLN A 435 -8.98 -26.23 -22.88
CA GLN A 435 -9.51 -24.95 -22.42
C GLN A 435 -8.52 -24.26 -21.47
N ALA A 436 -7.94 -25.00 -20.53
CA ALA A 436 -6.90 -24.51 -19.63
C ALA A 436 -5.62 -24.08 -20.36
N GLY A 437 -5.18 -24.84 -21.37
CA GLY A 437 -4.03 -24.52 -22.21
C GLY A 437 -4.24 -23.24 -23.03
N GLN A 438 -5.47 -22.97 -23.48
CA GLN A 438 -5.83 -21.68 -24.10
C GLN A 438 -5.73 -20.52 -23.09
N ALA A 439 -6.15 -20.70 -21.84
CA ALA A 439 -6.00 -19.68 -20.80
C ALA A 439 -4.52 -19.35 -20.53
N ILE A 440 -3.66 -20.37 -20.44
CA ILE A 440 -2.19 -20.22 -20.32
C ILE A 440 -1.61 -19.48 -21.54
N THR A 441 -2.00 -19.86 -22.75
CA THR A 441 -1.49 -19.25 -24.00
C THR A 441 -1.96 -17.80 -24.17
N ASN A 442 -3.14 -17.46 -23.68
CA ASN A 442 -3.71 -16.11 -23.73
C ASN A 442 -3.23 -15.20 -22.58
N ALA A 443 -2.47 -15.72 -21.61
CA ALA A 443 -1.96 -14.95 -20.49
C ALA A 443 -0.92 -13.91 -20.96
N GLY A 444 -1.24 -12.62 -20.79
CA GLY A 444 -0.45 -11.50 -21.33
C GLY A 444 0.81 -11.13 -20.55
N ASN A 445 1.12 -11.79 -19.43
CA ASN A 445 2.33 -11.59 -18.64
C ASN A 445 2.66 -12.83 -17.79
N ALA A 446 3.87 -12.88 -17.22
CA ALA A 446 4.38 -14.02 -16.45
C ALA A 446 3.49 -14.40 -15.25
N THR A 447 3.05 -13.42 -14.45
CA THR A 447 2.17 -13.67 -13.29
C THR A 447 0.84 -14.29 -13.71
N ALA A 448 0.27 -13.85 -14.84
CA ALA A 448 -0.94 -14.43 -15.40
C ALA A 448 -0.75 -15.88 -15.85
N VAL A 449 0.42 -16.24 -16.41
CA VAL A 449 0.75 -17.64 -16.78
C VAL A 449 0.76 -18.55 -15.54
N GLU A 450 1.40 -18.12 -14.46
CA GLU A 450 1.48 -18.88 -13.20
C GLU A 450 0.09 -19.04 -12.56
N ASN A 451 -0.71 -17.98 -12.54
CA ASN A 451 -2.10 -18.03 -12.06
C ASN A 451 -2.99 -18.96 -12.92
N SER A 452 -2.85 -18.93 -14.25
CA SER A 452 -3.59 -19.82 -15.15
C SER A 452 -3.20 -21.30 -14.96
N LEU A 453 -1.91 -21.62 -14.74
CA LEU A 453 -1.47 -22.98 -14.45
C LEU A 453 -1.99 -23.48 -13.09
N ASN A 454 -1.91 -22.65 -12.05
CA ASN A 454 -2.42 -22.98 -10.72
C ASN A 454 -3.93 -23.21 -10.72
N LEU A 455 -4.69 -22.38 -11.45
CA LEU A 455 -6.13 -22.55 -11.62
C LEU A 455 -6.45 -23.82 -12.42
N ALA A 456 -5.77 -24.04 -13.55
CA ALA A 456 -5.95 -25.22 -14.39
C ALA A 456 -5.76 -26.52 -13.60
N THR A 457 -4.67 -26.63 -12.84
CA THR A 457 -4.37 -27.80 -12.00
C THR A 457 -5.50 -28.07 -10.99
N GLN A 458 -5.96 -27.02 -10.28
CA GLN A 458 -7.09 -27.12 -9.35
C GLN A 458 -8.40 -27.52 -10.04
N THR A 459 -8.69 -27.00 -11.23
CA THR A 459 -9.88 -27.35 -12.01
C THR A 459 -9.86 -28.83 -12.41
N LEU A 460 -8.73 -29.33 -12.91
CA LEU A 460 -8.60 -30.73 -13.33
C LEU A 460 -8.67 -31.71 -12.14
N ASP A 461 -8.00 -31.40 -11.02
CA ASP A 461 -8.10 -32.19 -9.79
C ASP A 461 -9.55 -32.24 -9.26
N THR A 462 -10.25 -31.10 -9.26
CA THR A 462 -11.66 -31.01 -8.81
C THR A 462 -12.57 -31.80 -9.73
N LEU A 463 -12.41 -31.70 -11.06
CA LEU A 463 -13.18 -32.47 -12.04
C LEU A 463 -13.05 -33.98 -11.80
N GLN A 464 -11.83 -34.47 -11.58
CA GLN A 464 -11.59 -35.90 -11.35
C GLN A 464 -12.15 -36.35 -9.99
N ALA A 465 -11.99 -35.56 -8.92
CA ALA A 465 -12.51 -35.88 -7.60
C ALA A 465 -14.05 -35.94 -7.57
N THR A 466 -14.71 -34.95 -8.18
CA THR A 466 -16.17 -34.89 -8.32
C THR A 466 -16.70 -36.08 -9.12
N LYS A 467 -16.11 -36.40 -10.28
CA LYS A 467 -16.49 -37.58 -11.07
C LYS A 467 -16.39 -38.89 -10.28
N GLN A 468 -15.37 -39.05 -9.44
CA GLN A 468 -15.22 -40.26 -8.62
C GLN A 468 -16.30 -40.37 -7.54
N ALA A 469 -16.65 -39.25 -6.90
CA ALA A 469 -17.67 -39.20 -5.86
C ALA A 469 -19.08 -39.48 -6.41
N ASP A 470 -19.47 -38.81 -7.51
CA ASP A 470 -20.76 -39.01 -8.15
C ASP A 470 -20.92 -40.46 -8.67
N ARG A 471 -19.85 -41.08 -9.19
CA ARG A 471 -19.87 -42.48 -9.62
C ARG A 471 -20.13 -43.45 -8.47
N ALA A 472 -19.48 -43.22 -7.33
CA ALA A 472 -19.68 -44.04 -6.13
C ALA A 472 -21.12 -43.91 -5.60
N SER A 473 -21.67 -42.69 -5.60
CA SER A 473 -23.06 -42.42 -5.21
C SER A 473 -24.06 -43.12 -6.14
N LEU A 474 -23.92 -42.93 -7.45
CA LEU A 474 -24.77 -43.53 -8.48
C LEU A 474 -24.76 -45.07 -8.41
N ALA A 475 -23.59 -45.67 -8.22
CA ALA A 475 -23.44 -47.12 -8.08
C ALA A 475 -24.11 -47.66 -6.79
N ALA A 476 -23.95 -46.97 -5.66
CA ALA A 476 -24.59 -47.37 -4.40
C ALA A 476 -26.13 -47.31 -4.49
N ASP A 477 -26.66 -46.25 -5.08
CA ASP A 477 -28.10 -46.08 -5.30
C ASP A 477 -28.69 -47.17 -6.21
N TYR A 478 -28.00 -47.51 -7.29
CA TYR A 478 -28.41 -48.56 -8.23
C TYR A 478 -28.43 -49.94 -7.56
N GLN A 479 -27.42 -50.27 -6.75
CA GLN A 479 -27.38 -51.53 -6.00
C GLN A 479 -28.51 -51.60 -4.96
N SER A 480 -28.80 -50.49 -4.27
CA SER A 480 -29.89 -50.40 -3.29
C SER A 480 -31.26 -50.65 -3.93
N ALA A 481 -31.55 -50.01 -5.08
CA ALA A 481 -32.81 -50.23 -5.80
C ALA A 481 -32.91 -51.64 -6.40
N THR A 482 -31.82 -52.18 -6.95
CA THR A 482 -31.72 -53.57 -7.43
C THR A 482 -32.04 -54.58 -6.32
N ALA A 483 -31.54 -54.35 -5.10
CA ALA A 483 -31.84 -55.20 -3.94
C ALA A 483 -33.33 -55.13 -3.55
N ALA A 484 -33.91 -53.93 -3.52
CA ALA A 484 -35.32 -53.72 -3.19
C ALA A 484 -36.29 -54.40 -4.18
N ILE A 485 -35.99 -54.37 -5.49
CA ILE A 485 -36.79 -55.05 -6.52
C ILE A 485 -36.77 -56.57 -6.32
N LYS A 486 -35.57 -57.14 -6.13
CA LYS A 486 -35.38 -58.61 -6.03
C LYS A 486 -36.05 -59.20 -4.79
N GLN A 487 -35.91 -58.52 -3.65
CA GLN A 487 -36.42 -58.95 -2.34
C GLN A 487 -37.92 -58.67 -2.13
N ASN A 488 -38.62 -58.06 -3.10
CA ASN A 488 -40.04 -57.80 -2.96
C ASN A 488 -40.88 -59.05 -3.29
N ASP A 489 -41.63 -59.57 -2.31
CA ASP A 489 -42.46 -60.77 -2.46
C ASP A 489 -43.85 -60.51 -3.06
N THR A 490 -44.27 -59.24 -3.23
CA THR A 490 -45.55 -58.87 -3.86
C THR A 490 -45.43 -58.65 -5.37
N LEU A 491 -44.22 -58.65 -5.93
CA LEU A 491 -43.96 -58.61 -7.38
C LEU A 491 -43.84 -60.01 -7.96
N THR A 492 -44.45 -60.25 -9.13
CA THR A 492 -44.18 -61.44 -9.96
C THR A 492 -42.82 -61.32 -10.67
N ASP A 493 -42.29 -62.42 -11.19
CA ASP A 493 -40.97 -62.41 -11.85
C ASP A 493 -40.94 -61.52 -13.10
N ALA A 494 -42.06 -61.45 -13.85
CA ALA A 494 -42.21 -60.52 -14.97
C ALA A 494 -42.12 -59.05 -14.51
N GLN A 495 -42.80 -58.68 -13.41
CA GLN A 495 -42.75 -57.33 -12.87
C GLN A 495 -41.36 -56.96 -12.31
N LYS A 496 -40.64 -57.93 -11.73
CA LYS A 496 -39.25 -57.75 -11.30
C LYS A 496 -38.34 -57.50 -12.51
N ALA A 497 -38.49 -58.28 -13.58
CA ALA A 497 -37.73 -58.12 -14.81
C ALA A 497 -37.95 -56.75 -15.47
N ASP A 498 -39.20 -56.30 -15.62
CA ASP A 498 -39.53 -54.99 -16.21
C ASP A 498 -38.96 -53.82 -15.39
N ARG A 499 -39.11 -53.85 -14.07
CA ARG A 499 -38.57 -52.83 -13.16
C ARG A 499 -37.04 -52.78 -13.20
N GLN A 500 -36.38 -53.95 -13.21
CA GLN A 500 -34.93 -54.03 -13.33
C GLN A 500 -34.45 -53.49 -14.69
N ALA A 501 -35.09 -53.87 -15.80
CA ALA A 501 -34.71 -53.39 -17.13
C ALA A 501 -34.84 -51.86 -17.28
N ALA A 502 -35.86 -51.26 -16.66
CA ALA A 502 -36.02 -49.80 -16.61
C ALA A 502 -34.92 -49.13 -15.77
N LEU A 503 -34.60 -49.70 -14.60
CA LEU A 503 -33.54 -49.21 -13.72
C LEU A 503 -32.15 -49.32 -14.37
N ASP A 504 -31.84 -50.47 -15.00
CA ASP A 504 -30.58 -50.74 -15.70
C ASP A 504 -30.37 -49.72 -16.82
N LYS A 505 -31.39 -49.48 -17.64
CA LYS A 505 -31.33 -48.49 -18.74
C LYS A 505 -31.05 -47.08 -18.23
N ALA A 506 -31.71 -46.67 -17.14
CA ALA A 506 -31.51 -45.35 -16.56
C ALA A 506 -30.14 -45.21 -15.88
N TYR A 507 -29.64 -46.27 -15.23
CA TYR A 507 -28.31 -46.32 -14.64
C TYR A 507 -27.21 -46.16 -15.70
N GLN A 508 -27.30 -46.88 -16.83
CA GLN A 508 -26.33 -46.72 -17.92
C GLN A 508 -26.35 -45.29 -18.50
N ALA A 509 -27.54 -44.72 -18.75
CA ALA A 509 -27.65 -43.33 -19.22
C ALA A 509 -27.00 -42.32 -18.24
N ALA A 510 -27.18 -42.50 -16.94
CA ALA A 510 -26.54 -41.66 -15.92
C ALA A 510 -25.02 -41.87 -15.84
N LYS A 511 -24.51 -43.10 -16.05
CA LYS A 511 -23.06 -43.35 -16.17
C LYS A 511 -22.50 -42.63 -17.41
N ASP A 512 -23.14 -42.77 -18.57
CA ASP A 512 -22.70 -42.15 -19.82
C ASP A 512 -22.62 -40.62 -19.70
N GLY A 513 -23.67 -39.99 -19.14
CA GLY A 513 -23.67 -38.56 -18.83
C GLY A 513 -22.53 -38.14 -17.90
N LEU A 514 -22.34 -38.85 -16.78
CA LEU A 514 -21.25 -38.61 -15.84
C LEU A 514 -19.85 -38.76 -16.47
N ASN A 515 -19.68 -39.70 -17.39
CA ASN A 515 -18.40 -39.92 -18.06
C ASN A 515 -18.06 -38.76 -19.01
N ALA A 516 -19.04 -38.26 -19.77
CA ALA A 516 -18.89 -37.17 -20.72
C ALA A 516 -18.83 -35.76 -20.10
N ASP A 517 -19.33 -35.59 -18.87
CA ASP A 517 -19.42 -34.28 -18.20
C ASP A 517 -18.06 -33.54 -18.06
N GLN A 518 -18.09 -32.20 -18.05
CA GLN A 518 -16.94 -31.31 -17.85
C GLN A 518 -17.07 -30.46 -16.58
N SER A 519 -18.16 -30.61 -15.82
CA SER A 519 -18.43 -29.83 -14.62
C SER A 519 -17.57 -30.24 -13.42
N THR A 520 -17.06 -29.26 -12.69
CA THR A 520 -16.39 -29.45 -11.40
C THR A 520 -17.39 -29.54 -10.23
N THR A 521 -18.66 -29.17 -10.43
CA THR A 521 -19.67 -29.07 -9.36
C THR A 521 -20.62 -30.28 -9.25
N GLY A 522 -20.47 -31.27 -10.12
CA GLY A 522 -21.21 -32.53 -10.10
C GLY A 522 -22.48 -32.54 -10.96
N VAL A 523 -22.91 -33.75 -11.33
CA VAL A 523 -23.97 -33.98 -12.34
C VAL A 523 -25.39 -34.00 -11.78
N GLN A 524 -25.61 -33.48 -10.58
CA GLN A 524 -26.90 -33.58 -9.88
C GLN A 524 -28.06 -32.87 -10.60
N ALA A 525 -27.75 -31.90 -11.47
CA ALA A 525 -28.70 -31.21 -12.33
C ALA A 525 -28.77 -31.78 -13.78
N ASP A 526 -27.97 -32.81 -14.10
CA ASP A 526 -27.95 -33.41 -15.43
C ASP A 526 -29.26 -34.17 -15.73
N PRO A 527 -29.81 -34.07 -16.97
CA PRO A 527 -31.03 -34.79 -17.36
C PRO A 527 -30.96 -36.31 -17.19
N ASN A 528 -29.78 -36.93 -17.31
CA ASN A 528 -29.60 -38.37 -17.14
C ASN A 528 -29.56 -38.75 -15.66
N TYR A 529 -28.92 -37.95 -14.80
CA TYR A 529 -28.88 -38.20 -13.36
C TYR A 529 -30.26 -38.03 -12.71
N THR A 530 -31.00 -36.99 -13.11
CA THR A 530 -32.41 -36.78 -12.72
C THR A 530 -33.34 -37.87 -13.30
N GLY A 531 -33.06 -38.35 -14.52
CA GLY A 531 -33.70 -39.53 -15.11
C GLY A 531 -33.50 -40.80 -14.28
N PHE A 532 -32.27 -41.07 -13.83
CA PHE A 532 -31.97 -42.18 -12.92
C PHE A 532 -32.68 -42.05 -11.58
N ALA A 533 -32.66 -40.87 -10.94
CA ALA A 533 -33.37 -40.65 -9.68
C ALA A 533 -34.89 -40.92 -9.82
N THR A 534 -35.47 -40.56 -10.96
CA THR A 534 -36.87 -40.87 -11.29
C THR A 534 -37.08 -42.38 -11.45
N ALA A 535 -36.26 -43.05 -12.26
CA ALA A 535 -36.36 -44.49 -12.50
C ALA A 535 -36.15 -45.32 -11.22
N LYS A 536 -35.20 -44.92 -10.37
CA LYS A 536 -34.97 -45.47 -9.02
C LYS A 536 -36.26 -45.42 -8.20
N ASN A 537 -36.84 -44.22 -8.05
CA ASN A 537 -38.06 -44.02 -7.27
C ASN A 537 -39.22 -44.89 -7.81
N THR A 538 -39.48 -44.86 -9.11
CA THR A 538 -40.53 -45.69 -9.76
C THR A 538 -40.28 -47.19 -9.59
N ALA A 539 -39.04 -47.66 -9.73
CA ALA A 539 -38.72 -49.08 -9.60
C ALA A 539 -38.84 -49.58 -8.14
N THR A 540 -38.65 -48.71 -7.15
CA THR A 540 -38.86 -49.00 -5.72
C THR A 540 -40.25 -48.63 -5.18
N ASP A 541 -41.10 -47.97 -5.97
CA ASP A 541 -42.47 -47.65 -5.55
C ASP A 541 -43.36 -48.89 -5.68
N PHE A 542 -43.74 -49.45 -4.53
CA PHE A 542 -44.61 -50.62 -4.44
C PHE A 542 -46.05 -50.26 -4.06
N SER A 543 -46.39 -48.97 -3.90
CA SER A 543 -47.71 -48.54 -3.42
C SER A 543 -48.88 -48.90 -4.35
N ALA A 544 -48.60 -49.03 -5.65
CA ALA A 544 -49.55 -49.45 -6.67
C ALA A 544 -49.57 -50.98 -6.91
N VAL A 545 -48.75 -51.75 -6.20
CA VAL A 545 -48.71 -53.23 -6.31
C VAL A 545 -49.72 -53.80 -5.31
N PRO A 546 -50.68 -54.66 -5.73
CA PRO A 546 -51.61 -55.31 -4.81
C PRO A 546 -50.87 -56.09 -3.72
N SER A 547 -51.34 -56.03 -2.47
CA SER A 547 -50.69 -56.76 -1.39
C SER A 547 -50.79 -58.27 -1.62
N LEU A 548 -49.90 -59.06 -1.02
CA LEU A 548 -49.97 -60.53 -1.11
C LEU A 548 -51.32 -61.08 -0.63
N ALA A 549 -51.97 -60.40 0.32
CA ALA A 549 -53.31 -60.74 0.78
C ALA A 549 -54.37 -60.47 -0.31
N ASP A 550 -54.33 -59.31 -0.98
CA ASP A 550 -55.26 -58.99 -2.08
C ASP A 550 -55.09 -59.95 -3.27
N GLN A 551 -53.85 -60.34 -3.57
CA GLN A 551 -53.53 -61.32 -4.61
C GLN A 551 -54.10 -62.71 -4.25
N LYS A 552 -53.96 -63.15 -3.00
CA LYS A 552 -54.61 -64.39 -2.52
C LYS A 552 -56.14 -64.31 -2.59
N VAL A 553 -56.74 -63.18 -2.21
CA VAL A 553 -58.20 -62.97 -2.33
C VAL A 553 -58.67 -63.06 -3.79
N ALA A 554 -57.93 -62.45 -4.72
CA ALA A 554 -58.22 -62.53 -6.15
C ALA A 554 -58.10 -63.97 -6.68
N ALA A 555 -57.04 -64.68 -6.31
CA ALA A 555 -56.82 -66.07 -6.69
C ALA A 555 -57.87 -67.04 -6.10
N LYS A 556 -58.27 -66.87 -4.83
CA LYS A 556 -59.39 -67.62 -4.22
C LYS A 556 -60.69 -67.44 -4.98
N LYS A 557 -61.00 -66.21 -5.41
CA LYS A 557 -62.17 -65.94 -6.26
C LYS A 557 -62.12 -66.70 -7.60
N THR A 558 -60.94 -66.85 -8.20
CA THR A 558 -60.76 -67.66 -9.42
C THR A 558 -60.92 -69.15 -9.16
N LEU A 559 -60.42 -69.67 -8.03
CA LEU A 559 -60.62 -71.07 -7.62
C LEU A 559 -62.11 -71.36 -7.38
N ALA A 560 -62.81 -70.51 -6.62
CA ALA A 560 -64.24 -70.65 -6.35
C ALA A 560 -65.08 -70.59 -7.64
N GLN A 561 -64.74 -69.73 -8.61
CA GLN A 561 -65.44 -69.72 -9.89
C GLN A 561 -65.20 -71.01 -10.70
N ALA A 562 -63.97 -71.53 -10.71
CA ALA A 562 -63.63 -72.77 -11.40
C ALA A 562 -64.32 -74.00 -10.78
N GLU A 563 -64.53 -73.99 -9.46
CA GLU A 563 -65.32 -75.01 -8.77
C GLU A 563 -66.82 -74.90 -9.09
N VAL A 564 -67.43 -73.71 -9.03
CA VAL A 564 -68.82 -73.48 -9.45
C VAL A 564 -69.07 -73.91 -10.90
N ASP A 565 -68.12 -73.63 -11.80
CA ASP A 565 -68.19 -74.08 -13.20
C ASP A 565 -68.13 -75.62 -13.30
N ALA A 566 -67.34 -76.28 -12.44
CA ALA A 566 -67.28 -77.74 -12.34
C ALA A 566 -68.54 -78.35 -11.72
N GLU A 567 -69.12 -77.76 -10.66
CA GLU A 567 -70.42 -78.18 -10.10
C GLU A 567 -71.52 -78.13 -11.15
N ALA A 568 -71.54 -77.06 -11.97
CA ALA A 568 -72.53 -76.88 -13.01
C ALA A 568 -72.47 -78.01 -14.07
N GLU A 569 -71.30 -78.56 -14.37
CA GLU A 569 -71.17 -79.74 -15.24
C GLU A 569 -71.65 -81.03 -14.55
N VAL A 570 -71.35 -81.24 -13.26
CA VAL A 570 -71.90 -82.36 -12.48
C VAL A 570 -73.43 -82.34 -12.47
N GLN A 571 -74.03 -81.17 -12.29
CA GLN A 571 -75.48 -80.99 -12.29
C GLN A 571 -76.12 -81.30 -13.66
N LYS A 572 -75.43 -81.00 -14.77
CA LYS A 572 -75.89 -81.30 -16.13
C LYS A 572 -75.77 -82.77 -16.51
N ASP A 573 -74.88 -83.53 -15.87
CA ASP A 573 -74.63 -84.94 -16.20
C ASP A 573 -75.90 -85.81 -16.03
N PRO A 574 -76.44 -86.43 -17.09
CA PRO A 574 -77.63 -87.28 -17.01
C PRO A 574 -77.32 -88.72 -16.56
N SER A 575 -76.06 -89.11 -16.44
CA SER A 575 -75.63 -90.45 -15.99
C SER A 575 -75.53 -90.56 -14.46
N LEU A 576 -75.68 -89.44 -13.75
CA LEU A 576 -75.63 -89.37 -12.29
C LEU A 576 -77.03 -89.28 -11.68
N ASP A 577 -77.28 -90.10 -10.66
CA ASP A 577 -78.45 -89.95 -9.78
C ASP A 577 -78.25 -88.79 -8.77
N ALA A 578 -79.30 -88.46 -8.03
CA ALA A 578 -79.28 -87.35 -7.09
C ALA A 578 -78.26 -87.53 -5.94
N ALA A 579 -78.04 -88.76 -5.46
CA ALA A 579 -77.09 -89.03 -4.38
C ALA A 579 -75.64 -88.95 -4.87
N ALA A 580 -75.39 -89.42 -6.09
CA ALA A 580 -74.10 -89.30 -6.76
C ALA A 580 -73.75 -87.83 -7.05
N LYS A 581 -74.71 -87.02 -7.54
CA LYS A 581 -74.51 -85.57 -7.71
C LYS A 581 -74.14 -84.86 -6.41
N THR A 582 -74.85 -85.15 -5.32
CA THR A 582 -74.52 -84.59 -3.99
C THR A 582 -73.12 -84.95 -3.54
N ARG A 583 -72.68 -86.22 -3.70
CA ARG A 583 -71.31 -86.65 -3.36
C ARG A 583 -70.25 -85.95 -4.21
N GLN A 584 -70.45 -85.88 -5.52
CA GLN A 584 -69.49 -85.25 -6.43
C GLN A 584 -69.31 -83.76 -6.12
N ILE A 585 -70.40 -83.06 -5.81
CA ILE A 585 -70.39 -81.67 -5.33
C ILE A 585 -69.64 -81.53 -4.00
N GLN A 586 -69.97 -82.33 -2.99
CA GLN A 586 -69.27 -82.29 -1.69
C GLN A 586 -67.76 -82.57 -1.80
N ALA A 587 -67.35 -83.37 -2.78
CA ALA A 587 -65.95 -83.60 -3.07
C ALA A 587 -65.26 -82.43 -3.80
N LEU A 588 -65.99 -81.65 -4.61
CA LEU A 588 -65.50 -80.39 -5.20
C LEU A 588 -65.37 -79.31 -4.12
N GLU A 589 -66.37 -79.13 -3.24
CA GLU A 589 -66.33 -78.21 -2.09
C GLU A 589 -65.11 -78.49 -1.18
N ALA A 590 -64.80 -79.78 -0.95
CA ALA A 590 -63.65 -80.22 -0.17
C ALA A 590 -62.31 -80.01 -0.90
N ALA A 591 -62.28 -80.21 -2.22
CA ALA A 591 -61.13 -79.90 -3.06
C ALA A 591 -60.84 -78.40 -3.06
N LEU A 592 -61.88 -77.55 -3.15
CA LEU A 592 -61.77 -76.08 -3.10
C LEU A 592 -61.21 -75.64 -1.75
N THR A 593 -61.72 -76.17 -0.64
CA THR A 593 -61.21 -75.90 0.72
C THR A 593 -59.71 -76.24 0.83
N THR A 594 -59.29 -77.36 0.23
CA THR A 594 -57.87 -77.78 0.20
C THR A 594 -57.04 -76.85 -0.69
N ALA A 595 -57.56 -76.46 -1.86
CA ALA A 595 -56.89 -75.58 -2.79
C ALA A 595 -56.69 -74.18 -2.23
N GLU A 596 -57.68 -73.62 -1.53
CA GLU A 596 -57.57 -72.36 -0.81
C GLU A 596 -56.54 -72.41 0.33
N SER A 597 -56.48 -73.53 1.08
CA SER A 597 -55.51 -73.69 2.16
C SER A 597 -54.07 -73.80 1.65
N ASN A 598 -53.86 -74.43 0.49
CA ASN A 598 -52.58 -74.46 -0.20
C ASN A 598 -52.23 -73.09 -0.81
N LEU A 599 -53.21 -72.34 -1.32
CA LEU A 599 -53.02 -70.97 -1.80
C LEU A 599 -52.63 -70.01 -0.66
N ASP A 600 -53.22 -70.18 0.53
CA ASP A 600 -52.85 -69.41 1.73
C ASP A 600 -51.39 -69.66 2.18
N GLN A 601 -50.82 -70.83 1.87
CA GLN A 601 -49.43 -71.18 2.17
C GLN A 601 -48.40 -70.59 1.20
N GLN A 602 -48.80 -70.09 0.02
CA GLN A 602 -47.87 -69.52 -0.96
C GLN A 602 -47.16 -68.28 -0.41
N ALA A 603 -45.84 -68.19 -0.61
CA ALA A 603 -45.01 -67.20 0.07
C ALA A 603 -44.91 -65.87 -0.69
N ASN A 604 -45.02 -65.91 -2.02
CA ASN A 604 -44.83 -64.75 -2.88
C ASN A 604 -45.86 -64.70 -4.04
N ALA A 605 -45.86 -63.60 -4.79
CA ALA A 605 -46.76 -63.35 -5.91
C ALA A 605 -46.59 -64.31 -7.10
N GLN A 606 -45.37 -64.79 -7.36
CA GLN A 606 -45.09 -65.75 -8.42
C GLN A 606 -45.70 -67.12 -8.08
N ASP A 607 -45.47 -67.61 -6.86
CA ASP A 607 -46.07 -68.85 -6.33
C ASP A 607 -47.61 -68.85 -6.48
N ILE A 608 -48.27 -67.72 -6.15
CA ILE A 608 -49.72 -67.54 -6.32
C ILE A 608 -50.12 -67.63 -7.80
N THR A 609 -49.36 -66.96 -8.66
CA THR A 609 -49.60 -66.88 -10.11
C THR A 609 -49.49 -68.25 -10.77
N ASP A 610 -48.52 -69.07 -10.35
CA ASP A 610 -48.29 -70.41 -10.90
C ASP A 610 -49.23 -71.46 -10.31
N TYR A 611 -49.57 -71.36 -9.01
CA TYR A 611 -50.46 -72.31 -8.34
C TYR A 611 -51.91 -72.22 -8.84
N THR A 612 -52.43 -70.99 -9.01
CA THR A 612 -53.87 -70.77 -9.24
C THR A 612 -54.40 -71.46 -10.51
N PRO A 613 -53.77 -71.35 -11.70
CA PRO A 613 -54.26 -72.00 -12.91
C PRO A 613 -54.21 -73.53 -12.85
N ALA A 614 -53.22 -74.10 -12.17
CA ALA A 614 -53.10 -75.54 -11.99
C ALA A 614 -54.23 -76.07 -11.10
N ALA A 615 -54.41 -75.47 -9.92
CA ALA A 615 -55.47 -75.87 -8.99
C ALA A 615 -56.89 -75.61 -9.54
N SER A 616 -57.12 -74.53 -10.32
CA SER A 616 -58.39 -74.34 -11.04
C SER A 616 -58.67 -75.45 -12.05
N LYS A 617 -57.64 -76.03 -12.69
CA LYS A 617 -57.81 -77.11 -13.68
C LYS A 617 -58.18 -78.43 -13.01
N ASP A 618 -57.68 -78.70 -11.80
CA ASP A 618 -57.92 -79.96 -11.10
C ASP A 618 -59.41 -80.24 -10.87
N PHE A 619 -60.27 -79.23 -10.67
CA PHE A 619 -61.72 -79.42 -10.55
C PHE A 619 -62.35 -80.03 -11.82
N ALA A 620 -61.96 -79.56 -12.99
CA ALA A 620 -62.42 -80.09 -14.28
C ALA A 620 -61.86 -81.49 -14.53
N ASP A 621 -60.58 -81.71 -14.21
CA ASP A 621 -59.93 -83.01 -14.33
C ASP A 621 -60.52 -84.06 -13.37
N MET A 622 -60.95 -83.65 -12.17
CA MET A 622 -61.69 -84.50 -11.23
C MET A 622 -63.01 -84.98 -11.85
N ASN A 623 -63.84 -84.08 -12.37
CA ASN A 623 -65.09 -84.44 -13.03
C ASN A 623 -64.87 -85.39 -14.21
N GLN A 624 -63.88 -85.10 -15.06
CA GLN A 624 -63.51 -85.96 -16.18
C GLN A 624 -63.07 -87.36 -15.71
N THR A 625 -62.21 -87.43 -14.68
CA THR A 625 -61.70 -88.68 -14.12
C THR A 625 -62.83 -89.49 -13.48
N LYS A 626 -63.78 -88.84 -12.77
CA LYS A 626 -64.97 -89.52 -12.22
C LYS A 626 -65.84 -90.07 -13.34
N ALA A 627 -66.17 -89.29 -14.36
CA ALA A 627 -66.99 -89.75 -15.48
C ALA A 627 -66.39 -90.96 -16.20
N GLN A 628 -65.07 -90.94 -16.46
CA GLN A 628 -64.32 -92.07 -17.01
C GLN A 628 -64.37 -93.28 -16.08
N GLY A 629 -64.12 -93.10 -14.78
CA GLY A 629 -64.17 -94.17 -13.78
C GLY A 629 -65.55 -94.84 -13.69
N ARG A 630 -66.63 -94.05 -13.66
CA ARG A 630 -68.00 -94.57 -13.68
C ARG A 630 -68.30 -95.34 -14.97
N GLN A 631 -67.87 -94.84 -16.13
CA GLN A 631 -68.05 -95.52 -17.41
C GLN A 631 -67.38 -96.90 -17.42
N THR A 632 -66.13 -96.99 -16.94
CA THR A 632 -65.40 -98.25 -16.78
C THR A 632 -66.17 -99.21 -15.87
N LEU A 633 -66.49 -98.80 -14.65
CA LEU A 633 -67.18 -99.64 -13.67
C LEU A 633 -68.57 -100.13 -14.14
N ASN A 634 -69.35 -99.25 -14.77
CA ASN A 634 -70.65 -99.63 -15.34
C ASN A 634 -70.51 -100.63 -16.49
N THR A 635 -69.45 -100.50 -17.31
CA THR A 635 -69.14 -101.44 -18.40
C THR A 635 -68.73 -102.80 -17.85
N ASP A 636 -67.83 -102.83 -16.85
CA ASP A 636 -67.36 -104.06 -16.22
C ASP A 636 -68.50 -104.80 -15.51
N ALA A 637 -69.33 -104.10 -14.75
CA ALA A 637 -70.50 -104.67 -14.10
C ALA A 637 -71.56 -105.17 -15.10
N ALA A 638 -71.79 -104.45 -16.21
CA ALA A 638 -72.70 -104.91 -17.26
C ALA A 638 -72.18 -106.18 -17.94
N ASN A 639 -70.86 -106.26 -18.21
CA ASN A 639 -70.21 -107.45 -18.75
C ASN A 639 -70.33 -108.65 -17.78
N GLN A 640 -70.15 -108.44 -16.47
CA GLN A 640 -70.35 -109.47 -15.46
C GLN A 640 -71.79 -109.94 -15.36
N ILE A 641 -72.75 -109.01 -15.30
CA ILE A 641 -74.18 -109.34 -15.26
C ILE A 641 -74.58 -110.13 -16.52
N ALA A 642 -74.01 -109.81 -17.69
CA ALA A 642 -74.20 -110.60 -18.89
C ALA A 642 -73.59 -112.01 -18.77
N ALA A 643 -72.38 -112.15 -18.20
CA ALA A 643 -71.75 -113.46 -17.95
C ALA A 643 -72.60 -114.33 -17.00
N ILE A 644 -73.02 -113.79 -15.85
CA ILE A 644 -73.89 -114.47 -14.86
C ILE A 644 -75.22 -114.88 -15.49
N ASN A 645 -75.86 -114.00 -16.27
CA ASN A 645 -77.10 -114.34 -16.97
C ASN A 645 -76.92 -115.48 -17.98
N ASN A 646 -75.78 -115.52 -18.68
CA ASN A 646 -75.48 -116.54 -19.69
C ASN A 646 -74.95 -117.86 -19.10
N ASP A 647 -74.50 -117.91 -17.85
CA ASP A 647 -74.00 -119.14 -17.23
C ASP A 647 -75.12 -120.19 -17.06
N SER A 648 -75.01 -121.32 -17.76
CA SER A 648 -75.99 -122.41 -17.67
C SER A 648 -75.94 -123.20 -16.36
N THR A 649 -74.94 -123.01 -15.51
CA THR A 649 -74.73 -123.78 -14.26
C THR A 649 -75.44 -123.19 -13.04
N LEU A 650 -75.77 -121.90 -13.06
CA LEU A 650 -76.45 -121.20 -11.97
C LEU A 650 -77.98 -121.30 -12.09
N SER A 651 -78.65 -121.57 -10.97
CA SER A 651 -80.11 -121.47 -10.87
C SER A 651 -80.60 -120.03 -11.00
N ALA A 652 -81.89 -119.83 -11.28
CA ALA A 652 -82.48 -118.49 -11.36
C ALA A 652 -82.25 -117.67 -10.07
N ASP A 653 -82.38 -118.30 -8.90
CA ASP A 653 -82.14 -117.65 -7.60
C ASP A 653 -80.66 -117.32 -7.37
N GLN A 654 -79.74 -118.22 -7.80
CA GLN A 654 -78.30 -117.99 -7.70
C GLN A 654 -77.85 -116.83 -8.61
N LYS A 655 -78.31 -116.80 -9.87
CA LYS A 655 -78.08 -115.67 -10.77
C LYS A 655 -78.60 -114.37 -10.19
N GLN A 656 -79.80 -114.38 -9.62
CA GLN A 656 -80.41 -113.19 -9.03
C GLN A 656 -79.61 -112.69 -7.81
N ALA A 657 -79.05 -113.60 -7.00
CA ALA A 657 -78.18 -113.25 -5.87
C ALA A 657 -76.81 -112.72 -6.32
N GLU A 658 -76.17 -113.32 -7.32
CA GLU A 658 -74.89 -112.84 -7.87
C GLU A 658 -75.06 -111.49 -8.58
N ILE A 659 -76.12 -111.30 -9.37
CA ILE A 659 -76.45 -110.01 -9.99
C ILE A 659 -76.67 -108.94 -8.91
N GLN A 660 -77.37 -109.26 -7.82
CA GLN A 660 -77.51 -108.34 -6.67
C GLN A 660 -76.17 -108.05 -5.99
N SER A 661 -75.27 -109.02 -5.90
CA SER A 661 -73.91 -108.84 -5.36
C SER A 661 -73.08 -107.89 -6.24
N VAL A 662 -73.04 -108.12 -7.55
CA VAL A 662 -72.35 -107.25 -8.53
C VAL A 662 -72.95 -105.85 -8.53
N GLN A 663 -74.28 -105.71 -8.50
CA GLN A 663 -74.96 -104.42 -8.39
C GLN A 663 -74.62 -103.69 -7.07
N ALA A 664 -74.57 -104.41 -5.94
CA ALA A 664 -74.18 -103.84 -4.65
C ALA A 664 -72.69 -103.47 -4.57
N ALA A 665 -71.82 -104.22 -5.26
CA ALA A 665 -70.39 -103.91 -5.37
C ALA A 665 -70.16 -102.70 -6.30
N LEU A 666 -70.85 -102.65 -7.44
CA LEU A 666 -70.87 -101.50 -8.35
C LEU A 666 -71.32 -100.24 -7.61
N ALA A 667 -72.44 -100.29 -6.87
CA ALA A 667 -72.94 -99.15 -6.11
C ALA A 667 -71.92 -98.64 -5.06
N LYS A 668 -71.17 -99.54 -4.42
CA LYS A 668 -70.07 -99.17 -3.49
C LYS A 668 -68.87 -98.58 -4.23
N ALA A 669 -68.52 -99.09 -5.41
CA ALA A 669 -67.40 -98.60 -6.20
C ALA A 669 -67.69 -97.21 -6.80
N LEU A 670 -68.89 -97.02 -7.36
CA LEU A 670 -69.37 -95.73 -7.83
C LEU A 670 -69.40 -94.68 -6.69
N ALA A 671 -69.94 -95.04 -5.52
CA ALA A 671 -69.91 -94.16 -4.35
C ALA A 671 -68.47 -93.71 -3.99
N LYS A 672 -67.49 -94.64 -3.95
CA LYS A 672 -66.08 -94.30 -3.70
C LYS A 672 -65.47 -93.39 -4.79
N ILE A 673 -65.89 -93.51 -6.05
CA ILE A 673 -65.48 -92.62 -7.14
C ILE A 673 -66.09 -91.22 -6.95
N ASP A 674 -67.37 -91.16 -6.59
CA ASP A 674 -68.09 -89.90 -6.38
C ASP A 674 -67.54 -89.13 -5.17
N ASP A 675 -67.22 -89.84 -4.08
CA ASP A 675 -66.62 -89.31 -2.84
C ASP A 675 -65.14 -88.87 -3.02
N GLY A 676 -64.48 -89.19 -4.14
CA GLY A 676 -63.06 -88.90 -4.37
C GLY A 676 -62.76 -87.39 -4.47
N GLN A 677 -61.87 -86.89 -3.61
CA GLN A 677 -61.60 -85.46 -3.40
C GLN A 677 -60.43 -84.89 -4.23
N ASP A 678 -59.68 -85.73 -4.93
CA ASP A 678 -58.63 -85.31 -5.87
C ASP A 678 -58.43 -86.36 -6.98
N VAL A 679 -57.79 -85.97 -8.09
CA VAL A 679 -57.55 -86.85 -9.25
C VAL A 679 -56.77 -88.12 -8.87
N PRO A 680 -55.67 -88.07 -8.07
CA PRO A 680 -55.00 -89.26 -7.56
C PRO A 680 -55.91 -90.22 -6.78
N ALA A 681 -56.74 -89.73 -5.87
CA ALA A 681 -57.64 -90.53 -5.04
C ALA A 681 -58.72 -91.22 -5.87
N ILE A 682 -59.30 -90.52 -6.85
CA ILE A 682 -60.28 -91.11 -7.78
C ILE A 682 -59.64 -92.26 -8.58
N LYS A 683 -58.40 -92.09 -9.07
CA LYS A 683 -57.67 -93.16 -9.78
C LYS A 683 -57.37 -94.35 -8.88
N ALA A 684 -56.92 -94.11 -7.65
CA ALA A 684 -56.62 -95.17 -6.68
C ALA A 684 -57.84 -96.05 -6.33
N VAL A 685 -59.07 -95.54 -6.45
CA VAL A 685 -60.30 -96.34 -6.28
C VAL A 685 -60.47 -97.38 -7.39
N LEU A 686 -60.21 -97.02 -8.66
CA LEU A 686 -60.29 -97.94 -9.81
C LEU A 686 -59.23 -99.05 -9.74
N GLU A 687 -58.06 -98.72 -9.20
CA GLU A 687 -56.93 -99.64 -9.02
C GLU A 687 -57.06 -100.51 -7.75
N SER A 688 -58.09 -100.28 -6.91
CA SER A 688 -58.23 -100.97 -5.63
C SER A 688 -58.66 -102.43 -5.77
N ALA A 689 -57.98 -103.32 -5.05
CA ALA A 689 -58.22 -104.77 -5.10
C ALA A 689 -59.67 -105.16 -4.75
N ASP A 690 -60.33 -104.42 -3.84
CA ASP A 690 -61.74 -104.64 -3.49
C ASP A 690 -62.69 -104.39 -4.68
N VAL A 691 -62.40 -103.37 -5.51
CA VAL A 691 -63.21 -103.04 -6.68
C VAL A 691 -62.93 -104.03 -7.80
N GLN A 692 -61.67 -104.38 -8.04
CA GLN A 692 -61.30 -105.38 -9.04
C GLN A 692 -61.87 -106.78 -8.70
N ALA A 693 -61.79 -107.21 -7.44
CA ALA A 693 -62.32 -108.50 -7.01
C ALA A 693 -63.85 -108.60 -7.17
N ASN A 694 -64.59 -107.57 -6.74
CA ASN A 694 -66.06 -107.63 -6.60
C ASN A 694 -66.86 -107.05 -7.77
N VAL A 695 -66.24 -106.24 -8.65
CA VAL A 695 -66.90 -105.60 -9.82
C VAL A 695 -66.24 -105.98 -11.15
N VAL A 696 -64.99 -106.47 -11.14
CA VAL A 696 -64.25 -106.81 -12.39
C VAL A 696 -64.04 -108.33 -12.57
N THR A 697 -63.87 -109.14 -11.51
CA THR A 697 -63.61 -110.60 -11.63
C THR A 697 -64.62 -111.58 -11.02
N GLY A 698 -65.75 -111.14 -10.45
CA GLY A 698 -66.58 -111.88 -9.48
C GLY A 698 -67.48 -113.03 -9.97
N HIS A 699 -67.21 -113.69 -11.11
CA HIS A 699 -68.06 -114.79 -11.59
C HIS A 699 -67.63 -116.15 -11.00
N HIS A 700 -68.54 -116.85 -10.30
CA HIS A 700 -68.28 -118.15 -9.67
C HIS A 700 -69.35 -119.20 -10.06
N PRO A 701 -69.03 -120.25 -10.86
CA PRO A 701 -69.99 -121.32 -11.14
C PRO A 701 -70.23 -122.20 -9.90
N ALA A 702 -71.48 -122.65 -9.71
CA ALA A 702 -71.97 -123.29 -8.47
C ALA A 702 -72.33 -124.80 -8.66
N PRO A 703 -72.64 -125.60 -7.61
CA PRO A 703 -71.77 -126.73 -7.26
C PRO A 703 -72.43 -128.12 -7.29
N ALA A 704 -71.61 -129.18 -7.34
CA ALA A 704 -72.04 -130.57 -7.18
C ALA A 704 -72.14 -131.02 -5.71
N ASN A 705 -73.04 -131.97 -5.44
CA ASN A 705 -73.61 -132.25 -4.11
C ASN A 705 -72.72 -133.06 -3.14
N GLN A 706 -73.15 -133.09 -1.87
CA GLN A 706 -72.44 -133.40 -0.63
C GLN A 706 -72.04 -134.88 -0.36
N ALA A 707 -71.26 -135.01 0.72
CA ALA A 707 -71.31 -136.08 1.74
C ALA A 707 -70.26 -137.20 1.68
N ALA A 708 -69.06 -136.90 2.18
CA ALA A 708 -68.32 -137.84 3.04
C ALA A 708 -67.38 -137.10 4.02
N VAL A 709 -67.25 -137.65 5.23
CA VAL A 709 -66.22 -137.36 6.26
C VAL A 709 -66.24 -135.98 6.93
N SER A 710 -67.19 -135.81 7.86
CA SER A 710 -66.86 -135.10 9.10
C SER A 710 -66.01 -136.01 10.01
N GLU A 711 -64.95 -135.44 10.58
CA GLU A 711 -64.63 -135.58 12.01
C GLU A 711 -64.26 -136.98 12.57
N LEU A 712 -62.96 -137.31 12.56
CA LEU A 712 -62.16 -137.36 13.80
C LEU A 712 -60.68 -137.77 13.60
N ALA A 713 -59.81 -136.80 13.93
CA ALA A 713 -58.62 -136.98 14.77
C ALA A 713 -57.34 -137.71 14.26
N ARG A 714 -56.24 -136.99 14.56
CA ARG A 714 -54.97 -137.42 15.19
C ARG A 714 -53.76 -137.73 14.32
N THR A 715 -52.66 -137.18 14.84
CA THR A 715 -51.24 -137.52 14.67
C THR A 715 -50.65 -137.44 13.26
N SER A 716 -49.46 -136.91 13.02
CA SER A 716 -48.45 -136.15 13.78
C SER A 716 -47.20 -136.31 12.92
N LEU A 717 -46.57 -135.22 12.47
CA LEU A 717 -45.11 -135.01 12.45
C LEU A 717 -44.76 -133.72 11.68
N GLU A 718 -44.42 -132.68 12.45
CA GLU A 718 -43.47 -131.62 12.07
C GLU A 718 -42.03 -132.19 11.97
N PRO A 719 -40.96 -131.42 11.63
CA PRO A 719 -40.85 -129.97 11.33
C PRO A 719 -40.16 -129.74 9.94
N ALA A 720 -39.66 -128.57 9.47
CA ALA A 720 -39.45 -127.20 9.97
C ALA A 720 -39.45 -126.24 8.73
N VAL A 721 -39.30 -124.90 8.76
CA VAL A 721 -39.00 -123.90 9.81
C VAL A 721 -39.90 -122.65 9.56
N THR A 722 -39.94 -121.72 10.51
CA THR A 722 -40.67 -120.44 10.57
C THR A 722 -39.73 -119.20 10.48
N PRO A 723 -40.18 -117.92 10.56
CA PRO A 723 -41.47 -117.30 10.17
C PRO A 723 -41.41 -115.88 9.53
N LYS A 724 -42.61 -115.41 9.14
CA LYS A 724 -43.16 -114.01 9.18
C LYS A 724 -42.64 -112.96 8.17
N LEU A 725 -43.47 -112.33 7.33
CA LEU A 725 -44.72 -111.52 7.54
C LEU A 725 -44.51 -110.19 8.29
N GLY A 726 -45.16 -109.15 7.76
CA GLY A 726 -45.64 -108.02 8.56
C GLY A 726 -45.35 -106.65 7.94
N ALA A 727 -46.19 -106.23 7.00
CA ALA A 727 -46.19 -104.84 6.51
C ALA A 727 -46.91 -103.88 7.48
N GLN A 728 -47.00 -102.62 7.04
CA GLN A 728 -47.99 -101.59 7.38
C GLN A 728 -47.59 -100.51 8.44
N PRO A 729 -48.26 -99.33 8.51
CA PRO A 729 -47.74 -98.14 7.82
C PRO A 729 -47.78 -96.83 8.64
N ALA A 730 -47.56 -95.72 7.94
CA ALA A 730 -48.21 -94.41 8.12
C ALA A 730 -47.85 -93.50 9.33
N ALA A 731 -47.26 -92.35 8.96
CA ALA A 731 -47.84 -91.01 9.13
C ALA A 731 -47.87 -90.28 10.51
N VAL A 732 -47.32 -89.05 10.45
CA VAL A 732 -47.96 -87.77 10.84
C VAL A 732 -47.81 -87.20 12.28
N LYS A 733 -47.18 -86.00 12.30
CA LYS A 733 -47.39 -84.77 13.12
C LYS A 733 -47.06 -84.68 14.63
N ALA A 734 -46.39 -83.55 14.89
CA ALA A 734 -46.70 -82.48 15.88
C ALA A 734 -46.02 -82.40 17.26
N GLN A 735 -45.30 -81.27 17.42
CA GLN A 735 -45.30 -80.31 18.54
C GLN A 735 -44.94 -80.76 19.98
N THR A 736 -43.78 -80.26 20.43
CA THR A 736 -43.48 -79.51 21.69
C THR A 736 -44.48 -79.55 22.86
N PRO A 737 -44.04 -79.57 24.15
CA PRO A 737 -43.01 -78.62 24.64
C PRO A 737 -42.10 -79.04 25.83
N ALA A 738 -41.29 -78.06 26.27
CA ALA A 738 -40.90 -77.75 27.66
C ALA A 738 -39.56 -78.26 28.29
N THR A 739 -38.68 -77.28 28.51
CA THR A 739 -37.94 -76.96 29.77
C THR A 739 -36.72 -77.77 30.27
N LYS A 740 -35.54 -77.16 30.05
CA LYS A 740 -34.72 -76.40 31.06
C LYS A 740 -34.03 -77.16 32.23
N ALA A 741 -32.70 -77.28 32.13
CA ALA A 741 -31.66 -77.12 33.19
C ALA A 741 -30.33 -77.75 32.69
N ALA A 742 -29.11 -77.27 32.99
CA ALA A 742 -28.65 -75.99 33.53
C ALA A 742 -27.15 -75.76 33.16
N GLN A 743 -26.71 -74.50 33.19
CA GLN A 743 -25.31 -74.09 33.36
C GLN A 743 -24.75 -74.59 34.73
N PRO A 744 -23.42 -74.56 35.04
CA PRO A 744 -22.40 -73.52 34.71
C PRO A 744 -21.00 -74.09 34.35
N ALA A 745 -19.89 -73.35 34.29
CA ALA A 745 -19.54 -72.03 33.73
C ALA A 745 -18.00 -71.86 33.85
N THR A 746 -17.43 -70.78 33.29
CA THR A 746 -16.10 -70.18 33.64
C THR A 746 -14.83 -71.02 33.40
N ARG A 747 -13.60 -70.49 33.29
CA ARG A 747 -12.98 -69.17 32.92
C ARG A 747 -11.44 -69.36 33.08
N VAL A 748 -10.64 -68.38 32.64
CA VAL A 748 -9.25 -68.08 33.10
C VAL A 748 -8.07 -68.76 32.37
N GLU A 749 -7.46 -67.97 31.47
CA GLU A 749 -6.04 -67.60 31.38
C GLU A 749 -4.85 -68.61 31.40
N LYS A 750 -3.93 -68.36 30.45
CA LYS A 750 -2.49 -67.98 30.62
C LYS A 750 -1.33 -68.98 30.40
N HIS A 751 -0.33 -68.39 29.72
CA HIS A 751 1.14 -68.57 29.77
C HIS A 751 1.82 -69.78 29.11
N GLY A 752 2.98 -69.48 28.49
CA GLY A 752 3.90 -70.45 27.88
C GLY A 752 4.93 -69.80 26.95
N ASP A 753 5.90 -69.06 27.49
CA ASP A 753 7.05 -68.49 26.74
C ASP A 753 7.97 -69.54 26.11
N LYS A 754 8.71 -69.12 25.06
CA LYS A 754 10.16 -69.34 24.76
C LYS A 754 10.45 -69.37 23.24
N ASP A 755 11.64 -69.00 22.74
CA ASP A 755 12.61 -67.95 23.11
C ASP A 755 13.67 -67.81 21.97
N HIS A 756 14.33 -66.65 21.88
CA HIS A 756 15.62 -66.39 21.17
C HIS A 756 15.70 -66.54 19.62
N ALA A 757 16.56 -65.81 18.87
CA ALA A 757 17.32 -64.56 19.08
C ALA A 757 18.03 -64.07 17.77
N LYS A 758 18.52 -62.81 17.79
CA LYS A 758 19.35 -62.01 16.81
C LYS A 758 18.53 -60.99 15.99
N LYS A 759 18.41 -59.68 16.34
CA LYS A 759 19.39 -58.57 16.52
C LYS A 759 20.25 -58.30 15.26
N ALA A 760 20.48 -57.07 14.77
CA ALA A 760 20.02 -55.67 15.02
C ALA A 760 20.64 -54.77 13.88
N PRO A 761 20.68 -53.41 13.90
CA PRO A 761 19.87 -52.35 14.57
C PRO A 761 19.24 -51.32 13.57
N VAL A 762 18.05 -50.76 13.83
CA VAL A 762 17.75 -49.43 14.45
C VAL A 762 18.16 -48.16 13.68
N ALA A 763 17.14 -47.40 13.24
CA ALA A 763 17.09 -45.94 13.34
C ALA A 763 15.62 -45.53 13.59
N GLN A 764 15.36 -44.79 14.67
CA GLN A 764 14.00 -44.45 15.12
C GLN A 764 13.97 -43.01 15.63
N LYS A 765 13.07 -42.17 15.12
CA LYS A 765 12.67 -40.90 15.75
C LYS A 765 11.16 -40.89 15.89
N ALA A 766 10.69 -40.85 17.13
CA ALA A 766 9.27 -40.80 17.46
C ALA A 766 8.78 -39.35 17.53
N THR A 767 7.58 -39.11 16.99
CA THR A 767 6.81 -37.88 17.21
C THR A 767 6.03 -37.99 18.53
N GLY A 768 6.40 -37.17 19.51
CA GLY A 768 5.69 -37.09 20.79
C GLY A 768 4.52 -36.11 20.73
N ILE A 769 3.29 -36.63 20.77
CA ILE A 769 2.10 -35.81 21.05
C ILE A 769 2.01 -35.60 22.57
N SER A 770 1.65 -34.40 23.02
CA SER A 770 1.22 -34.17 24.40
C SER A 770 0.12 -33.12 24.46
N GLN A 771 -1.03 -33.52 25.01
CA GLN A 771 -2.12 -32.61 25.32
C GLN A 771 -1.84 -31.86 26.62
N LYS A 772 -2.20 -30.58 26.68
CA LYS A 772 -2.66 -29.97 27.94
C LYS A 772 -3.68 -28.87 27.65
N LYS A 773 -4.84 -28.96 28.30
CA LYS A 773 -5.96 -28.00 28.28
C LYS A 773 -6.11 -27.37 29.66
N LEU A 774 -6.99 -26.35 29.75
CA LEU A 774 -7.45 -25.63 30.96
C LEU A 774 -6.47 -24.55 31.44
N ILE A 775 -6.87 -23.33 31.85
CA ILE A 775 -8.16 -22.60 31.90
C ILE A 775 -7.77 -21.10 31.92
N ASP A 776 -8.47 -20.19 31.22
CA ASP A 776 -9.28 -19.13 31.85
C ASP A 776 -10.03 -18.23 30.85
N ALA A 777 -11.10 -17.60 31.33
CA ALA A 777 -12.02 -16.78 30.53
C ALA A 777 -11.89 -15.28 30.84
N GLY A 778 -12.11 -14.42 29.85
CA GLY A 778 -12.06 -12.97 30.01
C GLY A 778 -12.64 -12.21 28.82
N PHE A 779 -13.97 -12.07 28.77
CA PHE A 779 -14.64 -11.14 27.86
C PHE A 779 -14.29 -9.69 28.24
N LEU A 780 -13.89 -8.87 27.27
CA LEU A 780 -13.96 -7.42 27.42
C LEU A 780 -14.24 -6.70 26.09
N THR A 781 -15.51 -6.36 25.90
CA THR A 781 -15.95 -5.30 24.99
C THR A 781 -15.67 -3.93 25.61
N SER A 782 -15.13 -2.98 24.84
CA SER A 782 -15.21 -1.56 25.18
C SER A 782 -15.19 -0.70 23.92
N ALA A 783 -16.28 0.02 23.69
CA ALA A 783 -16.33 1.19 22.83
C ALA A 783 -16.23 2.46 23.70
N ILE A 784 -16.44 3.64 23.10
CA ILE A 784 -16.25 5.00 23.68
C ILE A 784 -14.77 5.42 23.65
N GLY A 785 -14.34 6.54 23.05
CA GLY A 785 -15.05 7.52 22.21
C GLY A 785 -14.74 8.96 22.61
N THR A 786 -14.39 9.82 21.64
CA THR A 786 -14.54 11.28 21.78
C THR A 786 -14.54 11.97 20.40
N MET A 787 -15.62 12.71 20.10
CA MET A 787 -15.69 13.70 19.02
C MET A 787 -15.69 15.10 19.62
N ALA A 788 -15.06 16.07 18.94
CA ALA A 788 -15.54 17.44 18.69
C ALA A 788 -14.41 18.22 17.97
N TRP A 789 -14.46 18.55 16.68
CA TRP A 789 -15.32 19.50 15.94
C TRP A 789 -14.97 20.99 16.17
N GLY A 790 -14.77 21.74 15.08
CA GLY A 790 -14.42 23.16 15.10
C GLY A 790 -14.17 23.74 13.70
N PHE A 791 -15.21 24.25 13.05
CA PHE A 791 -15.16 24.77 11.67
C PHE A 791 -15.32 26.30 11.64
N ALA A 792 -14.41 26.99 10.95
CA ALA A 792 -14.50 28.32 10.29
C ALA A 792 -15.10 29.60 10.96
N LYS A 793 -14.31 30.68 10.81
CA LYS A 793 -14.69 32.10 10.50
C LYS A 793 -15.19 33.10 11.58
N ARG A 794 -14.28 34.05 11.90
CA ARG A 794 -14.36 35.52 11.63
C ARG A 794 -15.32 36.41 12.45
N TYR A 795 -14.79 37.22 13.38
CA TYR A 795 -14.79 38.72 13.29
C TYR A 795 -14.12 39.45 14.49
N LYS A 796 -13.47 40.60 14.15
CA LYS A 796 -13.07 41.80 14.94
C LYS A 796 -11.62 41.94 15.49
N LYS A 797 -11.00 43.04 15.04
CA LYS A 797 -10.23 44.11 15.76
C LYS A 797 -9.48 43.72 17.05
N ASN A 798 -8.25 44.18 17.29
CA ASN A 798 -7.47 45.27 16.66
C ASN A 798 -6.19 44.79 15.99
#